data_AF-A0A4S3ZSN3-F1
#
_entry.id   AF-A0A4S3ZSN3-F1
#
_cell.length_a   1.000
_cell.length_b   1.000
_cell.length_c   1.000
_cell.angle_alpha   90.00
_cell.angle_beta   90.00
_cell.angle_gamma   90.00
#
_symmetry.space_group_name_H-M   'P 1'
#
loop_
_entity.id
_entity.type
_entity.pdbx_description
1 polymer ?
#
loop_
_entity_poly.entity_id
_entity_poly.type
_entity_poly.pdbx_seq_one_letter_code
_entity_poly.pdbx_strand_id
1 'polypeptide(L)'
;TFRYGYRLGYRYQISDDSNGQVLWTEHTLNSRDQLTRGTFGNGLQLGNQYDEYGYLLKADTFHPNRNTSAGRPMLNQTTQFDIQTGNLTARKNNLLNHSATFQYDNQDRLVQWKNQTITLHSDDFRSGTGEFGTQFGAIPTNENGQLKVTATQGYAGVKKTLLTQAKAGDQLALKVKVDKGTTNKVRVLVVEYDPDSGLGHESFKGYAQNGVLEFEHTVTQYPYITLNIDKDGMGNDVGTTTFFYIDDLWIGKQLIEEQHYDDRGRITKNILGQYNYTDVNKVYQNTSIDLNIADASYYQNREGIFNDGMEEQKGWSDLGFGWDIFGKPTYDDSKVKSGKYSLKIHNPTDSDKTLHSDHWIPIDNPHGASYTFSGWVYSDGPSSQIFLFMNSETETGYYTLVADKYTEVTHQWVYLERTVYVPAHIKKLNIRVDNNGGGNVWFDDIRIRKTENPKTDLRQLHVMYDLFKKPISITETGVEKVAFSYTSDHFRNTMYYGGLQAPEQQPFRKDYATDGSMEITTNQQTGVSTFVFFVGGDAYSAPVVFKDNGTTSEYLYLHRDYQGTIVAISDQNGNFVEKRLFDPWGKLLKVQDKDGHNLDKLTLLDRGYTGHEHIQGVGIINMNGRIYDPKLHRFLSPDNYVQDPYNTQNYNRYGYCWNNPLKYTDPDGEFIHLIIGAVIGGIVNWATHGAKFNLKGLGYFGIGAAAGALGVGVGAGISSAMIGGSFGAGFIGSSAAMTATTSFATGAAIGGGAGFSAGFTTGFGNGLIAGQNFGQALWNGAKDGVIGGASGALLGGISSGISAATDGRNFWHGGTKTVDVNLSIPQVNQTGQYDCNYACAESVDDYYGNGRNQNYFQTLEPGNGQGLTDVEIGRMYGKAGYGARPISINTSNPVSTASDIANTMSTNKAVVLNYNTGISGGVNSAGQRIVFGHATVVTRVRIFDNGRFIINVMNPGGSTTRFTSVNLFHLIFGVY
;
A
#
# COMPACT_ATOMS: atom_id res chain seq x y z
N THR A 1 24.11 -9.55 -0.90
CA THR A 1 24.20 -8.07 -0.86
C THR A 1 23.88 -7.53 -2.24
N PHE A 2 23.43 -6.26 -2.35
CA PHE A 2 23.11 -5.66 -3.65
C PHE A 2 24.06 -4.50 -3.93
N ARG A 3 24.48 -4.37 -5.19
CA ARG A 3 25.32 -3.29 -5.68
C ARG A 3 24.48 -2.31 -6.49
N TYR A 4 24.63 -1.03 -6.19
CA TYR A 4 23.91 0.06 -6.85
C TYR A 4 24.84 0.85 -7.77
N GLY A 5 24.49 0.93 -9.05
CA GLY A 5 25.18 1.73 -10.04
C GLY A 5 24.59 3.13 -10.14
N TYR A 6 25.44 4.15 -10.13
CA TYR A 6 25.04 5.55 -10.21
C TYR A 6 25.59 6.24 -11.46
N ARG A 7 24.80 7.11 -12.08
CA ARG A 7 25.15 7.96 -13.22
C ARG A 7 24.63 9.36 -12.91
N LEU A 8 25.50 10.37 -12.91
CA LEU A 8 25.14 11.77 -12.59
C LEU A 8 24.45 11.95 -11.21
N GLY A 9 24.80 11.11 -10.22
CA GLY A 9 24.17 11.11 -8.89
C GLY A 9 22.93 10.23 -8.77
N TYR A 10 22.48 9.65 -9.88
CA TYR A 10 21.23 8.92 -10.01
C TYR A 10 21.42 7.42 -10.13
N ARG A 11 20.59 6.62 -9.44
CA ARG A 11 20.69 5.15 -9.50
C ARG A 11 20.14 4.60 -10.81
N TYR A 12 21.02 4.33 -11.77
CA TYR A 12 20.63 3.79 -13.07
C TYR A 12 20.65 2.25 -13.12
N GLN A 13 21.26 1.56 -12.15
CA GLN A 13 21.39 0.10 -12.18
C GLN A 13 21.39 -0.54 -10.78
N ILE A 14 20.82 -1.74 -10.70
CA ILE A 14 20.87 -2.63 -9.53
C ILE A 14 21.46 -3.96 -9.97
N SER A 15 22.39 -4.51 -9.21
CA SER A 15 22.94 -5.84 -9.42
C SER A 15 23.02 -6.63 -8.12
N ASP A 16 22.93 -7.95 -8.20
CA ASP A 16 23.37 -8.84 -7.12
C ASP A 16 24.90 -8.80 -7.05
N ASP A 17 25.41 -8.50 -5.87
CA ASP A 17 26.83 -8.33 -5.60
C ASP A 17 27.59 -9.66 -5.61
N SER A 18 26.90 -10.77 -5.33
CA SER A 18 27.51 -12.10 -5.23
C SER A 18 27.89 -12.70 -6.59
N ASN A 19 27.06 -12.48 -7.60
CA ASN A 19 27.19 -13.08 -8.93
C ASN A 19 27.29 -12.03 -10.06
N GLY A 20 27.12 -10.75 -9.74
CA GLY A 20 27.14 -9.66 -10.71
C GLY A 20 25.90 -9.58 -11.61
N GLN A 21 24.86 -10.38 -11.36
CA GLN A 21 23.63 -10.39 -12.14
C GLN A 21 22.95 -9.02 -12.03
N VAL A 22 22.74 -8.38 -13.17
CA VAL A 22 21.94 -7.15 -13.22
C VAL A 22 20.49 -7.50 -12.95
N LEU A 23 19.92 -6.92 -11.89
CA LEU A 23 18.52 -7.13 -11.50
C LEU A 23 17.63 -6.06 -12.11
N TRP A 24 18.16 -4.88 -12.39
CA TRP A 24 17.40 -3.83 -13.04
C TRP A 24 18.34 -2.76 -13.62
N THR A 25 17.97 -2.15 -14.76
CA THR A 25 18.71 -1.06 -15.41
C THR A 25 17.80 -0.05 -16.08
N GLU A 26 18.15 1.22 -15.94
CA GLU A 26 17.59 2.37 -16.63
C GLU A 26 18.34 2.60 -17.94
N HIS A 27 17.60 2.91 -18.99
CA HIS A 27 18.19 3.30 -20.26
C HIS A 27 18.00 4.79 -20.54
N THR A 28 16.76 5.27 -20.43
CA THR A 28 16.43 6.65 -20.81
C THR A 28 15.36 7.26 -19.91
N LEU A 29 15.52 8.55 -19.64
CA LEU A 29 14.56 9.43 -18.98
C LEU A 29 14.14 10.54 -19.94
N ASN A 30 12.96 11.12 -19.73
CA ASN A 30 12.58 12.36 -20.42
C ASN A 30 13.12 13.60 -19.65
N SER A 31 12.84 14.81 -20.16
CA SER A 31 13.27 16.06 -19.52
C SER A 31 12.62 16.37 -18.17
N ARG A 32 11.66 15.55 -17.74
CA ARG A 32 10.99 15.60 -16.42
C ARG A 32 11.49 14.49 -15.50
N ASP A 33 12.62 13.86 -15.83
CA ASP A 33 13.20 12.75 -15.08
C ASP A 33 12.28 11.51 -14.98
N GLN A 34 11.33 11.35 -15.91
CA GLN A 34 10.44 10.20 -15.94
C GLN A 34 11.04 9.09 -16.81
N LEU A 35 11.06 7.87 -16.30
CA LEU A 35 11.59 6.71 -17.03
C LEU A 35 10.81 6.49 -18.32
N THR A 36 11.50 6.53 -19.46
CA THR A 36 10.93 6.18 -20.77
C THR A 36 11.32 4.79 -21.22
N ARG A 37 12.54 4.31 -20.87
CA ARG A 37 12.98 2.94 -21.15
C ARG A 37 13.82 2.36 -20.03
N GLY A 38 13.54 1.10 -19.68
CA GLY A 38 14.28 0.33 -18.68
C GLY A 38 14.33 -1.16 -19.03
N THR A 39 15.06 -1.94 -18.26
CA THR A 39 15.12 -3.41 -18.40
C THR A 39 15.23 -4.06 -17.04
N PHE A 40 14.39 -5.05 -16.81
CA PHE A 40 14.47 -5.95 -15.67
C PHE A 40 15.57 -7.00 -15.88
N GLY A 41 16.08 -7.54 -14.78
CA GLY A 41 17.13 -8.55 -14.79
C GLY A 41 16.74 -9.89 -15.42
N ASN A 42 15.44 -10.15 -15.58
CA ASN A 42 14.91 -11.27 -16.35
C ASN A 42 14.85 -11.00 -17.87
N GLY A 43 15.41 -9.87 -18.33
CA GLY A 43 15.46 -9.48 -19.73
C GLY A 43 14.20 -8.81 -20.27
N LEU A 44 13.13 -8.67 -19.47
CA LEU A 44 11.95 -7.91 -19.87
C LEU A 44 12.27 -6.41 -19.97
N GLN A 45 11.87 -5.80 -21.07
CA GLN A 45 12.09 -4.37 -21.34
C GLN A 45 10.85 -3.56 -21.00
N LEU A 46 11.06 -2.38 -20.43
CA LEU A 46 10.02 -1.42 -20.10
C LEU A 46 10.02 -0.28 -21.12
N GLY A 47 8.84 0.13 -21.55
CA GLY A 47 8.64 1.28 -22.43
C GLY A 47 7.47 2.13 -21.97
N ASN A 48 7.76 3.32 -21.47
CA ASN A 48 6.74 4.27 -21.03
C ASN A 48 6.65 5.45 -21.99
N GLN A 49 5.43 5.93 -22.18
CA GLN A 49 5.14 7.13 -22.95
C GLN A 49 4.30 8.08 -22.09
N TYR A 50 4.67 9.34 -22.13
CA TYR A 50 4.01 10.41 -21.41
C TYR A 50 3.52 11.46 -22.41
N ASP A 51 2.48 12.18 -22.04
CA ASP A 51 2.05 13.36 -22.78
C ASP A 51 2.97 14.57 -22.52
N GLU A 52 2.64 15.69 -23.15
CA GLU A 52 3.40 16.93 -22.97
C GLU A 52 3.28 17.52 -21.56
N TYR A 53 2.31 17.09 -20.75
CA TYR A 53 2.06 17.55 -19.38
C TYR A 53 2.68 16.63 -18.32
N GLY A 54 3.16 15.46 -18.71
CA GLY A 54 3.81 14.48 -17.84
C GLY A 54 2.88 13.37 -17.35
N TYR A 55 1.64 13.28 -17.83
CA TYR A 55 0.76 12.16 -17.53
C TYR A 55 1.18 10.91 -18.32
N LEU A 56 1.17 9.75 -17.67
CA LEU A 56 1.46 8.49 -18.31
C LEU A 56 0.36 8.18 -19.33
N LEU A 57 0.70 8.00 -20.60
CA LEU A 57 -0.24 7.56 -21.65
C LEU A 57 -0.20 6.05 -21.81
N LYS A 58 1.00 5.48 -21.69
CA LYS A 58 1.26 4.07 -21.98
C LYS A 58 2.41 3.56 -21.14
N ALA A 59 2.25 2.38 -20.55
CA ALA A 59 3.32 1.58 -19.96
C ALA A 59 3.31 0.17 -20.57
N ASP A 60 4.41 -0.17 -21.24
CA ASP A 60 4.58 -1.44 -21.93
C ASP A 60 5.69 -2.28 -21.28
N THR A 61 5.49 -3.60 -21.28
CA THR A 61 6.52 -4.59 -21.00
C THR A 61 6.71 -5.50 -22.21
N PHE A 62 7.96 -5.66 -22.67
CA PHE A 62 8.34 -6.45 -23.84
C PHE A 62 9.29 -7.58 -23.47
N HIS A 63 9.30 -8.64 -24.28
CA HIS A 63 10.31 -9.70 -24.20
C HIS A 63 11.16 -9.69 -25.48
N PRO A 64 12.49 -9.54 -25.41
CA PRO A 64 13.35 -9.32 -26.57
C PRO A 64 13.41 -10.52 -27.52
N ASN A 65 13.29 -11.75 -27.00
CA ASN A 65 13.46 -12.98 -27.78
C ASN A 65 12.15 -13.73 -28.11
N ARG A 66 10.98 -13.23 -27.66
CA ARG A 66 9.72 -13.78 -28.15
C ARG A 66 9.45 -13.02 -29.44
N ASN A 67 9.58 -13.69 -30.58
CA ASN A 67 8.92 -13.28 -31.82
C ASN A 67 7.41 -13.29 -31.54
N THR A 68 6.88 -12.29 -30.82
CA THR A 68 5.49 -11.94 -30.96
C THR A 68 5.40 -11.51 -32.41
N SER A 69 4.65 -12.23 -33.24
CA SER A 69 4.67 -12.11 -34.70
C SER A 69 4.24 -10.73 -35.26
N ALA A 70 4.31 -9.67 -34.45
CA ALA A 70 4.03 -8.27 -34.79
C ALA A 70 4.66 -7.22 -33.83
N GLY A 71 5.65 -7.56 -32.98
CA GLY A 71 6.24 -6.58 -32.05
C GLY A 71 5.27 -6.06 -30.98
N ARG A 72 4.28 -6.88 -30.58
CA ARG A 72 3.27 -6.51 -29.58
C ARG A 72 3.81 -6.70 -28.16
N PRO A 73 3.58 -5.74 -27.24
CA PRO A 73 3.96 -5.86 -25.83
C PRO A 73 3.20 -6.98 -25.12
N MET A 74 3.84 -7.60 -24.12
CA MET A 74 3.22 -8.64 -23.30
C MET A 74 2.26 -8.04 -22.26
N LEU A 75 2.68 -6.96 -21.61
CA LEU A 75 1.82 -6.09 -20.81
C LEU A 75 1.75 -4.74 -21.50
N ASN A 76 0.53 -4.27 -21.73
CA ASN A 76 0.22 -2.96 -22.26
C ASN A 76 -0.84 -2.33 -21.37
N GLN A 77 -0.45 -1.27 -20.69
CA GLN A 77 -1.34 -0.43 -19.91
C GLN A 77 -1.46 0.91 -20.62
N THR A 78 -2.69 1.35 -20.88
CA THR A 78 -2.94 2.68 -21.45
C THR A 78 -3.86 3.47 -20.53
N THR A 79 -3.63 4.76 -20.45
CA THR A 79 -4.35 5.68 -19.59
C THR A 79 -4.70 6.95 -20.35
N GLN A 80 -5.84 7.53 -20.01
CA GLN A 80 -6.29 8.81 -20.56
C GLN A 80 -6.67 9.72 -19.39
N PHE A 81 -6.17 10.95 -19.44
CA PHE A 81 -6.42 11.95 -18.41
C PHE A 81 -7.14 13.16 -19.01
N ASP A 82 -8.05 13.74 -18.25
CA ASP A 82 -8.52 15.09 -18.50
C ASP A 82 -7.42 16.08 -18.12
N ILE A 83 -6.95 16.86 -19.09
CA ILE A 83 -5.77 17.71 -18.92
C ILE A 83 -5.99 18.88 -17.94
N GLN A 84 -7.24 19.32 -17.73
CA GLN A 84 -7.55 20.47 -16.88
C GLN A 84 -7.65 20.06 -15.42
N THR A 85 -8.32 18.94 -15.19
CA THR A 85 -8.61 18.42 -13.85
C THR A 85 -7.57 17.41 -13.37
N GLY A 86 -6.82 16.77 -14.28
CA GLY A 86 -5.93 15.66 -13.97
C GLY A 86 -6.66 14.36 -13.60
N ASN A 87 -7.97 14.28 -13.83
CA ASN A 87 -8.76 13.10 -13.56
C ASN A 87 -8.52 12.02 -14.64
N LEU A 88 -8.37 10.76 -14.23
CA LEU A 88 -8.24 9.65 -15.15
C LEU A 88 -9.62 9.34 -15.77
N THR A 89 -9.79 9.50 -17.08
CA THR A 89 -11.08 9.25 -17.76
C THR A 89 -11.19 7.84 -18.32
N ALA A 90 -10.07 7.18 -18.62
CA ALA A 90 -10.05 5.79 -19.04
C ALA A 90 -8.73 5.07 -18.74
N ARG A 91 -8.80 3.76 -18.53
CA ARG A 91 -7.65 2.85 -18.51
C ARG A 91 -7.91 1.55 -19.26
N LYS A 92 -6.85 0.94 -19.79
CA LYS A 92 -6.88 -0.39 -20.39
C LYS A 92 -5.68 -1.21 -19.95
N ASN A 93 -5.88 -2.51 -19.79
CA ASN A 93 -4.87 -3.51 -19.48
C ASN A 93 -5.12 -4.76 -20.34
N ASN A 94 -4.15 -5.12 -21.20
CA ASN A 94 -4.27 -6.28 -22.08
C ASN A 94 -4.13 -7.65 -21.37
N LEU A 95 -3.49 -7.70 -20.20
CA LEU A 95 -3.10 -8.94 -19.53
C LEU A 95 -4.31 -9.76 -19.05
N LEU A 96 -5.34 -9.04 -18.62
CA LEU A 96 -6.64 -9.59 -18.20
C LEU A 96 -7.79 -9.07 -19.09
N ASN A 97 -7.45 -8.52 -20.26
CA ASN A 97 -8.37 -7.90 -21.22
C ASN A 97 -9.39 -6.96 -20.56
N HIS A 98 -8.90 -6.09 -19.68
CA HIS A 98 -9.72 -5.17 -18.91
C HIS A 98 -9.64 -3.75 -19.48
N SER A 99 -10.79 -3.10 -19.59
CA SER A 99 -10.89 -1.67 -19.91
C SER A 99 -11.92 -1.04 -18.99
N ALA A 100 -11.64 0.17 -18.53
CA ALA A 100 -12.53 0.93 -17.68
C ALA A 100 -12.57 2.39 -18.08
N THR A 101 -13.74 3.00 -17.93
CA THR A 101 -13.98 4.44 -18.11
C THR A 101 -14.58 5.03 -16.86
N PHE A 102 -14.28 6.29 -16.59
CA PHE A 102 -14.58 6.96 -15.32
C PHE A 102 -15.28 8.29 -15.55
N GLN A 103 -16.22 8.62 -14.67
CA GLN A 103 -16.90 9.91 -14.65
C GLN A 103 -16.81 10.54 -13.26
N TYR A 104 -16.72 11.86 -13.28
CA TYR A 104 -16.54 12.69 -12.10
C TYR A 104 -17.62 13.75 -12.02
N ASP A 105 -17.93 14.19 -10.81
CA ASP A 105 -18.76 15.39 -10.62
C ASP A 105 -17.91 16.68 -10.67
N ASN A 106 -18.59 17.82 -10.46
CA ASN A 106 -17.95 19.14 -10.48
C ASN A 106 -17.00 19.41 -9.29
N GLN A 107 -16.88 18.50 -8.33
CA GLN A 107 -15.93 18.56 -7.22
C GLN A 107 -14.79 17.54 -7.40
N ASP A 108 -14.58 17.03 -8.62
CA ASP A 108 -13.59 16.01 -8.97
C ASP A 108 -13.77 14.68 -8.21
N ARG A 109 -14.99 14.33 -7.77
CA ARG A 109 -15.23 13.05 -7.08
C ARG A 109 -15.65 11.98 -8.07
N LEU A 110 -15.14 10.77 -7.92
CA LEU A 110 -15.48 9.64 -8.78
C LEU A 110 -16.93 9.21 -8.52
N VAL A 111 -17.83 9.35 -9.50
CA VAL A 111 -19.27 9.06 -9.37
C VAL A 111 -19.73 7.84 -10.16
N GLN A 112 -19.02 7.47 -11.22
CA GLN A 112 -19.37 6.29 -12.02
C GLN A 112 -18.13 5.68 -12.65
N TRP A 113 -18.10 4.35 -12.72
CA TRP A 113 -17.07 3.61 -13.46
C TRP A 113 -17.62 2.36 -14.14
N LYS A 114 -17.15 2.10 -15.35
CA LYS A 114 -17.40 0.83 -16.07
C LYS A 114 -16.24 -0.10 -15.78
N ASN A 115 -16.47 -1.17 -15.02
CA ASN A 115 -15.37 -1.95 -14.43
C ASN A 115 -15.08 -3.23 -15.21
N GLN A 116 -16.10 -3.95 -15.65
CA GLN A 116 -15.91 -5.25 -16.30
C GLN A 116 -16.97 -5.47 -17.36
N THR A 117 -16.69 -6.42 -18.24
CA THR A 117 -17.71 -6.97 -19.11
C THR A 117 -17.80 -8.47 -18.88
N ILE A 118 -18.98 -8.92 -18.43
CA ILE A 118 -19.27 -10.35 -18.32
C ILE A 118 -19.50 -10.86 -19.74
N THR A 119 -18.66 -11.77 -20.22
CA THR A 119 -18.88 -12.39 -21.52
C THR A 119 -20.13 -13.26 -21.42
N LEU A 120 -21.16 -12.90 -22.17
CA LEU A 120 -22.40 -13.67 -22.26
C LEU A 120 -22.28 -14.71 -23.38
N HIS A 121 -21.59 -14.36 -24.46
CA HIS A 121 -21.36 -15.25 -25.59
C HIS A 121 -20.10 -14.85 -26.36
N SER A 122 -19.37 -15.83 -26.86
CA SER A 122 -18.25 -15.64 -27.77
C SER A 122 -18.14 -16.81 -28.72
N ASP A 123 -17.86 -16.55 -30.00
CA ASP A 123 -17.64 -17.58 -31.00
C ASP A 123 -16.56 -17.12 -31.99
N ASP A 124 -15.56 -17.99 -32.21
CA ASP A 124 -14.48 -17.79 -33.17
C ASP A 124 -14.60 -18.70 -34.40
N PHE A 125 -15.69 -19.48 -34.48
CA PHE A 125 -16.06 -20.37 -35.57
C PHE A 125 -14.95 -21.32 -36.04
N ARG A 126 -13.98 -21.68 -35.18
CA ARG A 126 -12.94 -22.66 -35.54
C ARG A 126 -13.50 -24.04 -35.86
N SER A 127 -14.67 -24.38 -35.30
CA SER A 127 -15.40 -25.62 -35.59
C SER A 127 -16.91 -25.38 -35.57
N GLY A 128 -17.62 -25.82 -36.62
CA GLY A 128 -19.08 -25.70 -36.70
C GLY A 128 -19.60 -24.28 -37.01
N THR A 129 -20.90 -24.07 -36.90
CA THR A 129 -21.56 -22.81 -37.30
C THR A 129 -21.93 -21.91 -36.12
N GLY A 130 -21.44 -22.20 -34.91
CA GLY A 130 -21.85 -21.52 -33.67
C GLY A 130 -23.32 -21.70 -33.29
N GLU A 131 -23.97 -22.72 -33.89
CA GLU A 131 -25.41 -23.00 -33.77
C GLU A 131 -26.27 -21.78 -34.09
N PHE A 132 -25.84 -20.97 -35.06
CA PHE A 132 -26.65 -19.89 -35.58
C PHE A 132 -27.90 -20.44 -36.29
N GLY A 133 -29.06 -19.91 -35.91
CA GLY A 133 -30.30 -20.11 -36.64
C GLY A 133 -30.31 -19.29 -37.93
N THR A 134 -31.22 -19.64 -38.83
CA THR A 134 -31.31 -19.01 -40.16
C THR A 134 -32.58 -18.17 -40.28
N GLN A 135 -32.53 -17.13 -41.12
CA GLN A 135 -33.70 -16.37 -41.54
C GLN A 135 -33.75 -16.21 -43.05
N PHE A 136 -34.97 -16.20 -43.61
CA PHE A 136 -35.26 -16.04 -45.04
C PHE A 136 -34.43 -16.95 -45.96
N GLY A 137 -34.24 -18.21 -45.55
CA GLY A 137 -33.60 -19.24 -46.38
C GLY A 137 -32.08 -19.13 -46.53
N ALA A 138 -31.39 -18.35 -45.67
CA ALA A 138 -29.94 -18.33 -45.66
C ALA A 138 -29.34 -19.68 -45.21
N ILE A 139 -28.15 -19.99 -45.74
CA ILE A 139 -27.44 -21.25 -45.46
C ILE A 139 -26.11 -20.92 -44.76
N PRO A 140 -25.95 -21.27 -43.47
CA PRO A 140 -24.70 -21.13 -42.73
C PRO A 140 -23.81 -22.36 -42.92
N THR A 141 -22.53 -22.13 -43.21
CA THR A 141 -21.51 -23.18 -43.30
C THR A 141 -20.22 -22.71 -42.65
N ASN A 142 -19.47 -23.60 -42.00
CA ASN A 142 -18.10 -23.29 -41.59
C ASN A 142 -17.17 -23.39 -42.79
N GLU A 143 -16.42 -22.34 -43.08
CA GLU A 143 -15.39 -22.34 -44.11
C GLU A 143 -14.12 -21.71 -43.56
N ASN A 144 -13.02 -22.49 -43.51
CA ASN A 144 -11.71 -22.06 -43.02
C ASN A 144 -11.71 -21.42 -41.61
N GLY A 145 -12.59 -21.89 -40.71
CA GLY A 145 -12.69 -21.36 -39.36
C GLY A 145 -13.51 -20.07 -39.26
N GLN A 146 -14.33 -19.76 -40.25
CA GLN A 146 -15.26 -18.63 -40.25
C GLN A 146 -16.68 -19.11 -40.57
N LEU A 147 -17.70 -18.40 -40.07
CA LEU A 147 -19.08 -18.66 -40.44
C LEU A 147 -19.40 -17.98 -41.77
N LYS A 148 -19.40 -18.76 -42.85
CA LYS A 148 -19.89 -18.31 -44.15
C LYS A 148 -21.41 -18.39 -44.18
N VAL A 149 -22.05 -17.27 -44.52
CA VAL A 149 -23.49 -17.18 -44.69
C VAL A 149 -23.79 -16.98 -46.17
N THR A 150 -24.55 -17.91 -46.77
CA THR A 150 -25.05 -17.76 -48.15
C THR A 150 -26.51 -17.29 -48.10
N ALA A 151 -26.76 -16.08 -48.62
CA ALA A 151 -28.06 -15.40 -48.60
C ALA A 151 -28.58 -15.20 -50.03
N THR A 152 -29.71 -15.83 -50.38
CA THR A 152 -30.28 -15.82 -51.75
C THR A 152 -31.34 -14.74 -51.96
N GLN A 153 -31.90 -14.17 -50.90
CA GLN A 153 -32.97 -13.16 -50.94
C GLN A 153 -32.62 -11.97 -50.03
N GLY A 154 -33.31 -10.82 -50.21
CA GLY A 154 -33.12 -9.65 -49.34
C GLY A 154 -33.42 -9.99 -47.88
N TYR A 155 -32.66 -9.43 -46.94
CA TYR A 155 -32.77 -9.68 -45.49
C TYR A 155 -32.46 -11.12 -45.05
N ALA A 156 -32.07 -12.01 -45.96
CA ALA A 156 -31.59 -13.34 -45.60
C ALA A 156 -30.26 -13.25 -44.84
N GLY A 157 -30.17 -14.01 -43.76
CA GLY A 157 -29.05 -13.95 -42.84
C GLY A 157 -29.14 -14.98 -41.74
N VAL A 158 -28.34 -14.76 -40.69
CA VAL A 158 -28.29 -15.63 -39.53
C VAL A 158 -28.71 -14.88 -38.27
N LYS A 159 -29.23 -15.63 -37.31
CA LYS A 159 -29.62 -15.11 -36.00
C LYS A 159 -29.18 -16.02 -34.87
N LYS A 160 -28.80 -15.43 -33.75
CA LYS A 160 -28.53 -16.16 -32.50
C LYS A 160 -29.30 -15.49 -31.39
N THR A 161 -30.24 -16.23 -30.79
CA THR A 161 -30.91 -15.83 -29.57
C THR A 161 -30.07 -16.27 -28.39
N LEU A 162 -29.75 -15.32 -27.52
CA LEU A 162 -28.99 -15.53 -26.31
C LEU A 162 -29.86 -15.15 -25.11
N LEU A 163 -29.85 -16.01 -24.11
CA LEU A 163 -30.33 -15.65 -22.79
C LEU A 163 -29.26 -14.76 -22.16
N THR A 164 -29.45 -13.44 -22.22
CA THR A 164 -28.48 -12.48 -21.66
C THR A 164 -28.76 -12.20 -20.18
N GLN A 165 -29.98 -12.52 -19.71
CA GLN A 165 -30.50 -12.17 -18.39
C GLN A 165 -30.33 -10.67 -18.05
N ALA A 166 -30.17 -9.83 -19.07
CA ALA A 166 -30.01 -8.41 -18.91
C ALA A 166 -31.37 -7.75 -18.68
N LYS A 167 -31.46 -6.85 -17.71
CA LYS A 167 -32.68 -6.12 -17.36
C LYS A 167 -32.72 -4.79 -18.09
N ALA A 168 -33.92 -4.21 -18.18
CA ALA A 168 -34.07 -2.83 -18.64
C ALA A 168 -33.10 -1.89 -17.89
N GLY A 169 -32.28 -1.15 -18.64
CA GLY A 169 -31.21 -0.29 -18.15
C GLY A 169 -29.81 -0.88 -18.21
N ASP A 170 -29.66 -2.21 -18.28
CA ASP A 170 -28.35 -2.85 -18.41
C ASP A 170 -27.72 -2.49 -19.77
N GLN A 171 -26.41 -2.25 -19.78
CA GLN A 171 -25.66 -2.01 -21.01
C GLN A 171 -24.95 -3.29 -21.47
N LEU A 172 -25.06 -3.58 -22.76
CA LEU A 172 -24.33 -4.65 -23.42
C LEU A 172 -23.34 -4.06 -24.40
N ALA A 173 -22.13 -4.63 -24.41
CA ALA A 173 -21.14 -4.38 -25.45
C ALA A 173 -21.13 -5.57 -26.41
N LEU A 174 -21.22 -5.27 -27.70
CA LEU A 174 -21.24 -6.26 -28.75
C LEU A 174 -20.12 -5.95 -29.73
N LYS A 175 -19.45 -7.01 -30.18
CA LYS A 175 -18.42 -6.98 -31.21
C LYS A 175 -18.73 -8.09 -32.21
N VAL A 176 -18.70 -7.75 -33.48
CA VAL A 176 -18.78 -8.73 -34.58
C VAL A 176 -17.79 -8.36 -35.67
N LYS A 177 -16.96 -9.31 -36.09
CA LYS A 177 -16.14 -9.14 -37.28
C LYS A 177 -16.88 -9.71 -38.47
N VAL A 178 -16.96 -8.91 -39.53
CA VAL A 178 -17.55 -9.34 -40.81
C VAL A 178 -16.54 -9.13 -41.92
N ASP A 179 -16.14 -10.22 -42.54
CA ASP A 179 -15.25 -10.22 -43.70
C ASP A 179 -16.07 -10.32 -45.00
N LYS A 180 -15.59 -9.58 -46.02
CA LYS A 180 -16.33 -9.37 -47.26
C LYS A 180 -16.44 -10.66 -48.09
N GLY A 181 -17.63 -10.95 -48.61
CA GLY A 181 -17.84 -11.85 -49.75
C GLY A 181 -18.30 -11.10 -51.00
N THR A 182 -19.43 -11.47 -51.60
CA THR A 182 -19.99 -10.77 -52.79
C THR A 182 -20.90 -9.58 -52.47
N THR A 183 -21.25 -9.35 -51.20
CA THR A 183 -21.99 -8.15 -50.77
C THR A 183 -21.06 -7.01 -50.34
N ASN A 184 -21.53 -5.76 -50.43
CA ASN A 184 -20.77 -4.57 -50.04
C ASN A 184 -20.89 -4.19 -48.56
N LYS A 185 -21.93 -4.65 -47.84
CA LYS A 185 -22.17 -4.39 -46.41
C LYS A 185 -23.26 -5.33 -45.87
N VAL A 186 -23.22 -5.67 -44.59
CA VAL A 186 -24.28 -6.42 -43.90
C VAL A 186 -24.90 -5.58 -42.79
N ARG A 187 -26.18 -5.81 -42.49
CA ARG A 187 -26.86 -5.17 -41.36
C ARG A 187 -26.61 -5.97 -40.09
N VAL A 188 -26.45 -5.26 -38.99
CA VAL A 188 -26.41 -5.85 -37.65
C VAL A 188 -27.52 -5.24 -36.82
N LEU A 189 -28.38 -6.08 -36.26
CA LEU A 189 -29.54 -5.70 -35.47
C LEU A 189 -29.57 -6.47 -34.16
N VAL A 190 -30.07 -5.82 -33.13
CA VAL A 190 -30.37 -6.43 -31.84
C VAL A 190 -31.88 -6.43 -31.66
N VAL A 191 -32.46 -7.60 -31.41
CA VAL A 191 -33.87 -7.75 -31.07
C VAL A 191 -34.00 -8.17 -29.61
N GLU A 192 -34.60 -7.32 -28.80
CA GLU A 192 -35.04 -7.70 -27.45
C GLU A 192 -36.34 -8.49 -27.58
N TYR A 193 -36.38 -9.71 -27.05
CA TYR A 193 -37.45 -10.68 -27.30
C TYR A 193 -38.06 -11.22 -26.02
N ASP A 194 -39.39 -11.37 -26.00
CA ASP A 194 -40.13 -12.09 -24.97
C ASP A 194 -40.48 -13.51 -25.45
N PRO A 195 -39.92 -14.57 -24.83
CA PRO A 195 -40.20 -15.95 -25.22
C PRO A 195 -41.64 -16.39 -24.99
N ASP A 196 -42.36 -15.75 -24.07
CA ASP A 196 -43.72 -16.16 -23.70
C ASP A 196 -44.77 -15.56 -24.63
N SER A 197 -44.60 -14.29 -25.02
CA SER A 197 -45.54 -13.58 -25.90
C SER A 197 -45.14 -13.57 -27.38
N GLY A 198 -43.86 -13.86 -27.69
CA GLY A 198 -43.32 -13.79 -29.04
C GLY A 198 -43.12 -12.36 -29.57
N LEU A 199 -43.31 -11.34 -28.73
CA LEU A 199 -43.10 -9.94 -29.08
C LEU A 199 -41.60 -9.59 -29.04
N GLY A 200 -41.15 -8.77 -29.98
CA GLY A 200 -39.77 -8.31 -30.01
C GLY A 200 -39.62 -6.85 -30.44
N HIS A 201 -38.66 -6.16 -29.84
CA HIS A 201 -38.29 -4.78 -30.18
C HIS A 201 -36.94 -4.78 -30.90
N GLU A 202 -36.94 -4.43 -32.19
CA GLU A 202 -35.75 -4.41 -33.03
C GLU A 202 -35.02 -3.06 -32.94
N SER A 203 -33.71 -3.12 -32.75
CA SER A 203 -32.81 -1.98 -32.76
C SER A 203 -31.74 -2.17 -33.84
N PHE A 204 -31.78 -1.34 -34.88
CA PHE A 204 -30.73 -1.29 -35.90
C PHE A 204 -29.44 -0.69 -35.31
N LYS A 205 -28.31 -1.37 -35.49
CA LYS A 205 -27.02 -0.96 -34.88
C LYS A 205 -26.00 -0.43 -35.87
N GLY A 206 -26.16 -0.76 -37.15
CA GLY A 206 -25.34 -0.22 -38.22
C GLY A 206 -25.07 -1.23 -39.32
N TYR A 207 -24.17 -0.84 -40.22
CA TYR A 207 -23.67 -1.69 -41.28
C TYR A 207 -22.23 -2.12 -40.96
N ALA A 208 -21.96 -3.42 -41.02
CA ALA A 208 -20.60 -3.95 -40.96
C ALA A 208 -20.06 -4.14 -42.39
N GLN A 209 -18.85 -3.65 -42.65
CA GLN A 209 -18.20 -3.72 -43.96
C GLN A 209 -16.70 -3.99 -43.78
N ASN A 210 -16.28 -5.23 -44.05
CA ASN A 210 -14.88 -5.65 -44.09
C ASN A 210 -14.05 -5.16 -42.89
N GLY A 211 -14.45 -5.61 -41.70
CA GLY A 211 -13.86 -5.17 -40.45
C GLY A 211 -14.70 -5.52 -39.24
N VAL A 212 -14.34 -4.93 -38.10
CA VAL A 212 -15.01 -5.14 -36.82
C VAL A 212 -16.04 -4.03 -36.62
N LEU A 213 -17.28 -4.41 -36.31
CA LEU A 213 -18.31 -3.51 -35.80
C LEU A 213 -18.43 -3.71 -34.28
N GLU A 214 -18.18 -2.66 -33.52
CA GLU A 214 -18.39 -2.60 -32.06
C GLU A 214 -19.49 -1.60 -31.74
N PHE A 215 -20.42 -1.97 -30.86
CA PHE A 215 -21.51 -1.08 -30.44
C PHE A 215 -22.00 -1.43 -29.03
N GLU A 216 -22.61 -0.44 -28.38
CA GLU A 216 -23.34 -0.64 -27.13
C GLU A 216 -24.86 -0.76 -27.39
N HIS A 217 -25.53 -1.55 -26.55
CA HIS A 217 -26.99 -1.68 -26.52
C HIS A 217 -27.47 -1.63 -25.08
N THR A 218 -28.25 -0.59 -24.76
CA THR A 218 -29.00 -0.54 -23.50
C THR A 218 -30.26 -1.36 -23.66
N VAL A 219 -30.42 -2.37 -22.82
CA VAL A 219 -31.65 -3.17 -22.77
C VAL A 219 -32.79 -2.27 -22.32
N THR A 220 -33.91 -2.31 -23.03
CA THR A 220 -35.06 -1.44 -22.79
C THR A 220 -36.19 -2.15 -22.08
N GLN A 221 -36.37 -3.45 -22.33
CA GLN A 221 -37.59 -4.16 -21.94
C GLN A 221 -37.39 -5.66 -21.64
N TYR A 222 -36.69 -6.41 -22.50
CA TYR A 222 -36.70 -7.89 -22.42
C TYR A 222 -35.29 -8.52 -22.25
N PRO A 223 -35.19 -9.63 -21.49
CA PRO A 223 -33.90 -10.24 -21.11
C PRO A 223 -33.33 -11.23 -22.12
N TYR A 224 -34.03 -11.48 -23.23
CA TYR A 224 -33.49 -12.26 -24.34
C TYR A 224 -33.09 -11.32 -25.45
N ILE A 225 -31.88 -11.51 -25.96
CA ILE A 225 -31.40 -10.74 -27.09
C ILE A 225 -31.07 -11.66 -28.22
N THR A 226 -31.68 -11.36 -29.36
CA THR A 226 -31.34 -11.99 -30.62
C THR A 226 -30.44 -11.04 -31.41
N LEU A 227 -29.22 -11.49 -31.71
CA LEU A 227 -28.36 -10.82 -32.66
C LEU A 227 -28.72 -11.31 -34.07
N ASN A 228 -29.18 -10.40 -34.92
CA ASN A 228 -29.45 -10.66 -36.33
C ASN A 228 -28.34 -10.04 -37.18
N ILE A 229 -27.74 -10.85 -38.05
CA ILE A 229 -26.74 -10.41 -39.03
C ILE A 229 -27.23 -10.84 -40.41
N ASP A 230 -27.59 -9.87 -41.24
CA ASP A 230 -28.25 -10.16 -42.50
C ASP A 230 -27.83 -9.27 -43.66
N LYS A 231 -28.12 -9.76 -44.86
CA LYS A 231 -27.92 -9.04 -46.11
C LYS A 231 -28.82 -7.79 -46.13
N ASP A 232 -28.27 -6.67 -46.58
CA ASP A 232 -29.07 -5.48 -46.87
C ASP A 232 -30.14 -5.82 -47.94
N GLY A 233 -31.41 -5.65 -47.59
CA GLY A 233 -32.54 -5.93 -48.49
C GLY A 233 -32.96 -4.73 -49.34
N MET A 234 -32.20 -3.64 -49.33
CA MET A 234 -32.46 -2.43 -50.12
C MET A 234 -31.35 -2.18 -51.16
N GLY A 235 -31.70 -1.59 -52.31
CA GLY A 235 -30.74 -1.17 -53.34
C GLY A 235 -30.36 -2.26 -54.37
N ASN A 236 -29.12 -2.23 -54.87
CA ASN A 236 -28.63 -3.09 -55.96
C ASN A 236 -28.41 -4.56 -55.58
N ASP A 237 -28.61 -4.93 -54.31
CA ASP A 237 -28.37 -6.28 -53.79
C ASP A 237 -29.63 -7.17 -53.82
N VAL A 238 -30.78 -6.67 -54.29
CA VAL A 238 -32.04 -7.42 -54.34
C VAL A 238 -32.00 -8.51 -55.43
N GLY A 239 -32.18 -9.77 -55.05
CA GLY A 239 -32.30 -10.91 -55.97
C GLY A 239 -30.98 -11.60 -56.37
N THR A 240 -29.83 -11.13 -55.85
CA THR A 240 -28.52 -11.77 -56.07
C THR A 240 -28.15 -12.66 -54.89
N THR A 241 -27.64 -13.87 -55.19
CA THR A 241 -27.04 -14.72 -54.16
C THR A 241 -25.75 -14.07 -53.69
N THR A 242 -25.72 -13.70 -52.42
CA THR A 242 -24.54 -13.11 -51.77
C THR A 242 -24.03 -13.99 -50.66
N PHE A 243 -22.72 -13.95 -50.43
CA PHE A 243 -22.14 -14.51 -49.22
C PHE A 243 -21.35 -13.47 -48.45
N PHE A 244 -21.22 -13.68 -47.15
CA PHE A 244 -20.39 -12.92 -46.22
C PHE A 244 -19.88 -13.87 -45.13
N TYR A 245 -18.78 -13.48 -44.48
CA TYR A 245 -18.16 -14.27 -43.43
C TYR A 245 -18.29 -13.54 -42.10
N ILE A 246 -18.66 -14.28 -41.05
CA ILE A 246 -18.68 -13.80 -39.67
C ILE A 246 -17.56 -14.49 -38.90
N ASP A 247 -16.89 -13.72 -38.05
CA ASP A 247 -15.76 -14.15 -37.25
C ASP A 247 -15.71 -13.33 -35.94
N ASP A 248 -14.92 -13.78 -34.95
CA ASP A 248 -14.66 -13.11 -33.67
C ASP A 248 -15.91 -12.46 -33.03
N LEU A 249 -17.04 -13.19 -33.01
CA LEU A 249 -18.27 -12.70 -32.40
C LEU A 249 -18.11 -12.67 -30.89
N TRP A 250 -18.49 -11.57 -30.26
CA TRP A 250 -18.47 -11.43 -28.82
C TRP A 250 -19.61 -10.53 -28.33
N ILE A 251 -20.27 -10.97 -27.26
CA ILE A 251 -21.33 -10.24 -26.59
C ILE A 251 -21.06 -10.30 -25.11
N GLY A 252 -21.12 -9.16 -24.43
CA GLY A 252 -21.00 -9.12 -23.00
C GLY A 252 -21.78 -8.01 -22.32
N LYS A 253 -22.09 -8.22 -21.04
CA LYS A 253 -22.79 -7.28 -20.18
C LYS A 253 -21.81 -6.37 -19.45
N GLN A 254 -21.93 -5.07 -19.68
CA GLN A 254 -21.15 -4.04 -18.99
C GLN A 254 -21.60 -3.96 -17.53
N LEU A 255 -20.66 -4.08 -16.60
CA LEU A 255 -20.87 -3.80 -15.19
C LEU A 255 -20.54 -2.32 -14.93
N ILE A 256 -21.59 -1.55 -14.64
CA ILE A 256 -21.51 -0.14 -14.31
C ILE A 256 -21.75 0.01 -12.82
N GLU A 257 -20.84 0.69 -12.15
CA GLU A 257 -20.93 0.99 -10.74
C GLU A 257 -21.04 2.50 -10.55
N GLU A 258 -21.84 2.91 -9.57
CA GLU A 258 -22.10 4.32 -9.25
C GLU A 258 -21.91 4.58 -7.76
N GLN A 259 -21.49 5.80 -7.45
CA GLN A 259 -21.39 6.31 -6.09
C GLN A 259 -21.92 7.73 -6.01
N HIS A 260 -22.84 7.95 -5.07
CA HIS A 260 -23.44 9.25 -4.81
C HIS A 260 -22.85 9.85 -3.54
N TYR A 261 -22.71 11.18 -3.55
CA TYR A 261 -22.22 11.96 -2.43
C TYR A 261 -23.18 13.10 -2.11
N ASP A 262 -23.11 13.61 -0.88
CA ASP A 262 -23.59 14.95 -0.57
C ASP A 262 -22.47 16.00 -0.68
N ASP A 263 -22.80 17.29 -0.56
CA ASP A 263 -21.84 18.41 -0.70
C ASP A 263 -20.69 18.40 0.33
N ARG A 264 -20.81 17.57 1.38
CA ARG A 264 -19.79 17.39 2.43
C ARG A 264 -18.84 16.24 2.11
N GLY A 265 -19.03 15.57 0.98
CA GLY A 265 -18.24 14.41 0.57
C GLY A 265 -18.59 13.13 1.32
N ARG A 266 -19.77 13.04 1.96
CA ARG A 266 -20.26 11.79 2.55
C ARG A 266 -20.88 10.94 1.46
N ILE A 267 -20.55 9.66 1.43
CA ILE A 267 -21.19 8.69 0.53
C ILE A 267 -22.64 8.55 0.98
N THR A 268 -23.61 8.78 0.10
CA THR A 268 -25.04 8.63 0.40
C THR A 268 -25.60 7.31 -0.14
N LYS A 269 -25.02 6.79 -1.22
CA LYS A 269 -25.39 5.51 -1.84
C LYS A 269 -24.26 4.99 -2.72
N ASN A 270 -24.05 3.68 -2.75
CA ASN A 270 -23.20 2.98 -3.72
C ASN A 270 -23.72 1.55 -3.96
N ILE A 271 -22.87 0.68 -4.52
CA ILE A 271 -23.19 -0.73 -4.77
C ILE A 271 -23.60 -1.51 -3.51
N LEU A 272 -23.10 -1.13 -2.33
CA LEU A 272 -23.44 -1.79 -1.08
C LEU A 272 -24.84 -1.48 -0.62
N GLY A 273 -25.32 -0.26 -0.85
CA GLY A 273 -26.57 0.21 -0.26
C GLY A 273 -26.62 1.70 -0.01
N GLN A 274 -27.63 2.11 0.76
CA GLN A 274 -27.84 3.49 1.17
C GLN A 274 -27.19 3.76 2.52
N TYR A 275 -26.40 4.82 2.63
CA TYR A 275 -25.66 5.16 3.84
C TYR A 275 -26.46 6.15 4.69
N ASN A 276 -26.68 5.81 5.95
CA ASN A 276 -27.42 6.63 6.89
C ASN A 276 -26.48 7.35 7.87
N TYR A 277 -26.76 8.63 8.14
CA TYR A 277 -25.99 9.47 9.07
C TYR A 277 -26.93 10.09 10.10
N THR A 278 -27.45 9.26 11.00
CA THR A 278 -28.46 9.69 11.99
C THR A 278 -27.86 10.32 13.25
N ASP A 279 -26.57 10.11 13.54
CA ASP A 279 -25.87 10.72 14.68
C ASP A 279 -25.36 12.12 14.32
N VAL A 280 -26.04 13.14 14.86
CA VAL A 280 -25.71 14.56 14.64
C VAL A 280 -24.37 14.98 15.25
N ASN A 281 -23.87 14.26 16.28
CA ASN A 281 -22.59 14.54 16.91
C ASN A 281 -21.41 13.95 16.12
N LYS A 282 -21.71 13.00 15.21
CA LYS A 282 -20.72 12.34 14.37
C LYS A 282 -21.09 12.45 12.90
N VAL A 283 -21.20 13.70 12.44
CA VAL A 283 -21.69 14.09 11.10
C VAL A 283 -21.12 13.25 9.94
N TYR A 284 -19.85 12.84 10.02
CA TYR A 284 -19.15 12.08 8.98
C TYR A 284 -19.08 10.57 9.24
N GLN A 285 -19.52 10.07 10.39
CA GLN A 285 -19.60 8.62 10.64
C GLN A 285 -21.00 8.14 10.25
N ASN A 286 -21.08 7.19 9.31
CA ASN A 286 -22.36 6.58 9.01
C ASN A 286 -22.79 5.70 10.19
N THR A 287 -24.09 5.70 10.49
CA THR A 287 -24.68 4.94 11.59
C THR A 287 -25.16 3.56 11.14
N SER A 288 -25.60 3.44 9.89
CA SER A 288 -25.95 2.17 9.25
C SER A 288 -25.78 2.28 7.74
N ILE A 289 -25.82 1.12 7.08
CA ILE A 289 -25.99 1.01 5.62
C ILE A 289 -27.20 0.11 5.40
N ASP A 290 -28.20 0.61 4.69
CA ASP A 290 -29.32 -0.21 4.22
C ASP A 290 -28.82 -0.96 2.99
N LEU A 291 -28.38 -2.21 3.22
CA LEU A 291 -27.73 -3.01 2.20
C LEU A 291 -28.67 -3.24 1.00
N ASN A 292 -28.11 -3.12 -0.19
CA ASN A 292 -28.75 -3.60 -1.40
C ASN A 292 -28.95 -5.12 -1.28
N ILE A 293 -30.02 -5.62 -1.88
CA ILE A 293 -30.41 -7.03 -1.81
C ILE A 293 -29.23 -7.96 -2.19
N ALA A 294 -28.42 -7.58 -3.19
CA ALA A 294 -27.25 -8.37 -3.63
C ALA A 294 -26.06 -8.38 -2.66
N ASP A 295 -25.96 -7.42 -1.74
CA ASP A 295 -24.90 -7.40 -0.71
C ASP A 295 -25.42 -7.81 0.67
N ALA A 296 -26.75 -7.94 0.82
CA ALA A 296 -27.38 -8.37 2.07
C ALA A 296 -26.86 -9.75 2.50
N SER A 297 -26.80 -10.74 1.59
CA SER A 297 -26.33 -12.08 1.93
C SER A 297 -24.85 -12.10 2.33
N TYR A 298 -23.99 -11.26 1.72
CA TYR A 298 -22.59 -11.13 2.09
C TYR A 298 -22.41 -10.78 3.58
N TYR A 299 -23.28 -9.94 4.15
CA TYR A 299 -23.20 -9.53 5.56
C TYR A 299 -24.13 -10.34 6.48
N GLN A 300 -25.29 -10.79 5.97
CA GLN A 300 -26.33 -11.45 6.76
C GLN A 300 -26.15 -12.97 6.86
N ASN A 301 -25.55 -13.61 5.85
CA ASN A 301 -25.62 -15.07 5.73
C ASN A 301 -24.34 -15.82 6.07
N ARG A 302 -23.24 -15.15 6.45
CA ARG A 302 -21.88 -15.71 6.64
C ARG A 302 -21.65 -16.67 7.82
N GLU A 303 -22.58 -17.58 8.10
CA GLU A 303 -22.36 -18.68 9.03
C GLU A 303 -21.39 -19.72 8.42
N GLY A 304 -20.21 -19.93 9.01
CA GLY A 304 -19.34 -21.08 8.73
C GLY A 304 -17.96 -20.81 8.07
N ILE A 305 -17.27 -21.90 7.71
CA ILE A 305 -15.98 -21.92 7.01
C ILE A 305 -16.13 -21.88 5.47
N PHE A 306 -17.34 -22.12 4.97
CA PHE A 306 -17.76 -21.90 3.59
C PHE A 306 -19.15 -21.31 3.59
N ASN A 307 -19.36 -20.32 2.75
CA ASN A 307 -20.65 -19.67 2.63
C ASN A 307 -20.79 -19.02 1.26
N ASP A 308 -21.80 -19.43 0.51
CA ASP A 308 -22.11 -18.86 -0.78
C ASP A 308 -23.60 -18.56 -0.88
N GLY A 309 -23.93 -17.26 -0.86
CA GLY A 309 -25.27 -16.75 -1.12
C GLY A 309 -25.53 -16.48 -2.60
N MET A 310 -24.65 -16.93 -3.51
CA MET A 310 -24.78 -16.88 -4.98
C MET A 310 -24.76 -15.48 -5.61
N GLU A 311 -24.61 -14.43 -4.81
CA GLU A 311 -24.64 -13.04 -5.28
C GLU A 311 -23.46 -12.62 -6.16
N GLU A 312 -22.31 -13.25 -5.92
CA GLU A 312 -21.09 -12.94 -6.67
C GLU A 312 -21.10 -13.54 -8.08
N GLN A 313 -22.06 -14.43 -8.38
CA GLN A 313 -22.26 -15.06 -9.68
C GLN A 313 -21.01 -15.76 -10.23
N LYS A 314 -20.22 -16.36 -9.34
CA LYS A 314 -19.00 -17.11 -9.64
C LYS A 314 -18.75 -18.15 -8.53
N GLY A 315 -17.67 -18.92 -8.66
CA GLY A 315 -17.22 -19.86 -7.61
C GLY A 315 -17.79 -21.26 -7.76
N TRP A 316 -18.43 -21.55 -8.90
CA TRP A 316 -19.01 -22.85 -9.24
C TRP A 316 -18.61 -23.28 -10.65
N SER A 317 -18.10 -24.50 -10.81
CA SER A 317 -17.72 -25.07 -12.12
C SER A 317 -17.84 -26.58 -12.17
N ASP A 318 -17.55 -27.16 -13.34
CA ASP A 318 -17.50 -28.60 -13.55
C ASP A 318 -16.15 -29.24 -13.16
N LEU A 319 -15.20 -28.48 -12.60
CA LEU A 319 -13.82 -28.92 -12.28
C LEU A 319 -13.09 -29.66 -13.43
N GLY A 320 -13.39 -29.33 -14.70
CA GLY A 320 -12.61 -29.79 -15.85
C GLY A 320 -13.11 -31.07 -16.54
N PHE A 321 -14.36 -31.47 -16.33
CA PHE A 321 -14.97 -32.64 -16.98
C PHE A 321 -15.61 -32.36 -18.36
N GLY A 322 -15.66 -31.09 -18.79
CA GLY A 322 -16.07 -30.70 -20.13
C GLY A 322 -17.52 -30.22 -20.16
N TRP A 323 -17.70 -28.96 -20.57
CA TRP A 323 -19.01 -28.32 -20.60
C TRP A 323 -19.94 -28.90 -21.65
N ASP A 324 -21.13 -29.29 -21.22
CA ASP A 324 -22.36 -29.11 -22.00
C ASP A 324 -22.96 -27.74 -21.59
N ILE A 325 -23.56 -27.00 -22.52
CA ILE A 325 -24.09 -25.64 -22.27
C ILE A 325 -25.12 -25.60 -21.12
N PHE A 326 -25.74 -26.74 -20.82
CA PHE A 326 -26.71 -26.97 -19.77
C PHE A 326 -26.10 -27.27 -18.39
N GLY A 327 -24.83 -27.66 -18.34
CA GLY A 327 -24.07 -27.83 -17.09
C GLY A 327 -23.38 -26.55 -16.61
N LYS A 328 -23.56 -25.43 -17.31
CA LYS A 328 -22.90 -24.16 -16.95
C LYS A 328 -23.55 -23.51 -15.73
N PRO A 329 -22.76 -22.92 -14.81
CA PRO A 329 -23.31 -22.12 -13.71
C PRO A 329 -24.09 -20.95 -14.31
N THR A 330 -25.38 -20.89 -14.00
CA THR A 330 -26.23 -19.74 -14.32
C THR A 330 -26.79 -19.19 -13.03
N TYR A 331 -27.01 -17.88 -12.97
CA TYR A 331 -27.53 -17.23 -11.77
C TYR A 331 -28.87 -16.58 -12.11
N ASP A 332 -29.87 -16.81 -11.26
CA ASP A 332 -31.26 -16.47 -11.53
C ASP A 332 -31.78 -15.58 -10.40
N ASP A 333 -32.45 -14.49 -10.75
CA ASP A 333 -33.05 -13.57 -9.78
C ASP A 333 -34.59 -13.66 -9.74
N SER A 334 -35.18 -14.59 -10.49
CA SER A 334 -36.62 -14.85 -10.48
C SER A 334 -37.05 -15.82 -9.38
N LYS A 335 -36.16 -16.73 -8.97
CA LYS A 335 -36.38 -17.67 -7.87
C LYS A 335 -35.23 -17.56 -6.89
N VAL A 336 -35.40 -16.76 -5.85
CA VAL A 336 -34.35 -16.46 -4.88
C VAL A 336 -34.89 -16.71 -3.48
N LYS A 337 -34.06 -17.27 -2.60
CA LYS A 337 -34.43 -17.49 -1.21
C LYS A 337 -33.98 -16.34 -0.33
N SER A 338 -32.76 -15.85 -0.53
CA SER A 338 -32.25 -14.65 0.11
C SER A 338 -31.32 -13.91 -0.85
N GLY A 339 -31.15 -12.61 -0.64
CA GLY A 339 -30.39 -11.80 -1.58
C GLY A 339 -31.07 -11.67 -2.95
N LYS A 340 -30.27 -11.47 -4.00
CA LYS A 340 -30.72 -11.14 -5.36
C LYS A 340 -30.59 -12.32 -6.33
N TYR A 341 -29.65 -13.23 -6.13
CA TYR A 341 -29.41 -14.30 -7.10
C TYR A 341 -29.40 -15.66 -6.40
N SER A 342 -29.89 -16.68 -7.08
CA SER A 342 -29.65 -18.08 -6.73
C SER A 342 -28.93 -18.79 -7.88
N LEU A 343 -28.17 -19.83 -7.57
CA LEU A 343 -27.49 -20.64 -8.58
C LEU A 343 -28.50 -21.58 -9.22
N LYS A 344 -28.64 -21.52 -10.53
CA LYS A 344 -29.53 -22.37 -11.32
C LYS A 344 -28.74 -23.37 -12.16
N ILE A 345 -29.19 -24.63 -12.10
CA ILE A 345 -28.79 -25.69 -13.02
C ILE A 345 -30.00 -26.01 -13.91
N HIS A 346 -29.94 -25.57 -15.16
CA HIS A 346 -30.93 -25.90 -16.18
C HIS A 346 -30.54 -27.18 -16.90
N ASN A 347 -31.35 -28.22 -16.81
CA ASN A 347 -31.08 -29.51 -17.43
C ASN A 347 -32.21 -29.90 -18.39
N PRO A 348 -32.00 -29.89 -19.72
CA PRO A 348 -33.02 -30.28 -20.70
C PRO A 348 -33.08 -31.80 -20.92
N THR A 349 -32.26 -32.57 -20.21
CA THR A 349 -32.15 -34.03 -20.35
C THR A 349 -32.44 -34.73 -19.04
N ASP A 350 -32.69 -36.03 -19.06
CA ASP A 350 -32.87 -36.84 -17.84
C ASP A 350 -31.55 -37.26 -17.18
N SER A 351 -30.39 -36.81 -17.69
CA SER A 351 -29.07 -37.12 -17.13
C SER A 351 -28.67 -36.17 -16.02
N ASP A 352 -27.90 -36.62 -15.03
CA ASP A 352 -27.44 -35.74 -13.95
C ASP A 352 -26.54 -34.59 -14.45
N LYS A 353 -26.77 -33.40 -13.94
CA LYS A 353 -25.90 -32.22 -14.12
C LYS A 353 -25.46 -31.69 -12.77
N THR A 354 -24.16 -31.43 -12.63
CA THR A 354 -23.56 -31.10 -11.34
C THR A 354 -22.67 -29.87 -11.42
N LEU A 355 -22.65 -29.08 -10.36
CA LEU A 355 -21.70 -28.00 -10.18
C LEU A 355 -20.95 -28.18 -8.86
N HIS A 356 -19.64 -28.06 -8.92
CA HIS A 356 -18.77 -28.02 -7.76
C HIS A 356 -18.45 -26.60 -7.39
N SER A 357 -18.27 -26.36 -6.09
CA SER A 357 -17.58 -25.17 -5.67
C SER A 357 -16.14 -25.23 -6.20
N ASP A 358 -15.66 -24.11 -6.73
CA ASP A 358 -14.28 -23.96 -7.23
C ASP A 358 -13.24 -24.02 -6.10
N HIS A 359 -13.70 -23.96 -4.84
CA HIS A 359 -12.85 -23.80 -3.67
C HIS A 359 -12.79 -25.08 -2.83
N TRP A 360 -11.60 -25.66 -2.73
CA TRP A 360 -11.31 -26.64 -1.68
C TRP A 360 -10.90 -25.91 -0.40
N ILE A 361 -11.68 -26.10 0.67
CA ILE A 361 -11.48 -25.42 1.95
C ILE A 361 -10.47 -26.23 2.77
N PRO A 362 -9.26 -25.70 3.03
CA PRO A 362 -8.32 -26.36 3.91
C PRO A 362 -8.85 -26.36 5.35
N ILE A 363 -8.71 -27.49 6.03
CA ILE A 363 -9.05 -27.67 7.44
C ILE A 363 -7.86 -28.31 8.16
N ASP A 364 -7.64 -27.93 9.40
CA ASP A 364 -6.64 -28.57 10.25
C ASP A 364 -7.24 -28.95 11.60
N ASN A 365 -7.57 -30.23 11.71
CA ASN A 365 -8.21 -30.82 12.86
C ASN A 365 -7.17 -31.64 13.65
N PRO A 366 -6.75 -31.20 14.86
CA PRO A 366 -5.82 -31.98 15.69
C PRO A 366 -6.43 -33.32 16.13
N HIS A 367 -7.76 -33.37 16.25
CA HIS A 367 -8.57 -34.57 16.45
C HIS A 367 -9.81 -34.48 15.54
N GLY A 368 -10.44 -35.62 15.21
CA GLY A 368 -11.62 -35.60 14.34
C GLY A 368 -12.75 -34.73 14.91
N ALA A 369 -13.43 -34.00 14.04
CA ALA A 369 -14.40 -32.97 14.40
C ALA A 369 -15.66 -33.06 13.53
N SER A 370 -16.79 -32.59 14.05
CA SER A 370 -18.05 -32.57 13.30
C SER A 370 -18.19 -31.30 12.47
N TYR A 371 -18.69 -31.45 11.25
CA TYR A 371 -19.03 -30.37 10.34
C TYR A 371 -20.48 -30.50 9.89
N THR A 372 -21.14 -29.36 9.71
CA THR A 372 -22.50 -29.29 9.19
C THR A 372 -22.45 -28.61 7.83
N PHE A 373 -22.96 -29.26 6.79
CA PHE A 373 -23.20 -28.62 5.51
C PHE A 373 -24.70 -28.41 5.31
N SER A 374 -25.07 -27.32 4.65
CA SER A 374 -26.46 -26.95 4.44
C SER A 374 -26.68 -26.05 3.22
N GLY A 375 -27.94 -25.86 2.86
CA GLY A 375 -28.34 -25.00 1.75
C GLY A 375 -29.83 -25.05 1.45
N TRP A 376 -30.35 -24.01 0.80
CA TRP A 376 -31.70 -24.01 0.26
C TRP A 376 -31.72 -24.55 -1.16
N VAL A 377 -32.72 -25.37 -1.45
CA VAL A 377 -32.94 -25.99 -2.76
C VAL A 377 -34.38 -25.75 -3.20
N TYR A 378 -34.56 -25.30 -4.43
CA TYR A 378 -35.86 -25.25 -5.11
C TYR A 378 -35.74 -26.08 -6.39
N SER A 379 -36.70 -26.96 -6.67
CA SER A 379 -36.74 -27.72 -7.92
C SER A 379 -38.07 -27.57 -8.64
N ASP A 380 -38.07 -27.42 -9.96
CA ASP A 380 -39.29 -27.40 -10.80
C ASP A 380 -39.74 -28.79 -11.25
N GLY A 381 -39.08 -29.86 -10.83
CA GLY A 381 -39.41 -31.21 -11.30
C GLY A 381 -38.45 -32.31 -10.83
N PRO A 382 -37.14 -32.20 -11.10
CA PRO A 382 -36.19 -33.27 -10.77
C PRO A 382 -35.86 -33.32 -9.28
N SER A 383 -35.33 -34.44 -8.81
CA SER A 383 -34.71 -34.48 -7.48
C SER A 383 -33.37 -33.71 -7.50
N SER A 384 -32.93 -33.32 -6.31
CA SER A 384 -31.70 -32.54 -6.15
C SER A 384 -30.98 -32.88 -4.86
N GLN A 385 -29.67 -32.68 -4.85
CA GLN A 385 -28.78 -33.08 -3.76
C GLN A 385 -27.60 -32.13 -3.59
N ILE A 386 -27.10 -32.07 -2.35
CA ILE A 386 -25.87 -31.37 -1.97
C ILE A 386 -24.89 -32.42 -1.42
N PHE A 387 -23.66 -32.42 -1.91
CA PHE A 387 -22.57 -33.25 -1.40
C PHE A 387 -21.52 -32.43 -0.67
N LEU A 388 -20.94 -33.04 0.36
CA LEU A 388 -19.71 -32.65 1.02
C LEU A 388 -18.61 -33.67 0.67
N PHE A 389 -17.62 -33.25 -0.09
CA PHE A 389 -16.42 -34.01 -0.44
C PHE A 389 -15.30 -33.73 0.57
N MET A 390 -14.49 -34.74 0.89
CA MET A 390 -13.47 -34.71 1.94
C MET A 390 -12.17 -35.40 1.47
N ASN A 391 -11.04 -34.70 1.53
CA ASN A 391 -9.74 -35.20 1.06
C ASN A 391 -8.66 -35.21 2.14
N SER A 392 -7.84 -36.25 2.11
CA SER A 392 -6.57 -36.32 2.86
C SER A 392 -5.44 -35.57 2.16
N GLU A 393 -4.33 -35.33 2.88
CA GLU A 393 -3.21 -34.49 2.42
C GLU A 393 -2.40 -35.07 1.26
N THR A 394 -2.45 -36.39 1.04
CA THR A 394 -1.55 -37.13 0.12
C THR A 394 -2.26 -37.85 -1.03
N GLU A 395 -3.58 -37.74 -1.15
CA GLU A 395 -4.33 -38.44 -2.19
C GLU A 395 -4.23 -37.78 -3.56
N THR A 396 -4.05 -38.61 -4.59
CA THR A 396 -4.16 -38.24 -6.01
C THR A 396 -5.58 -38.46 -6.57
N GLY A 397 -6.48 -39.02 -5.76
CA GLY A 397 -7.89 -39.28 -6.12
C GLY A 397 -8.80 -38.07 -5.88
N TYR A 398 -10.03 -38.16 -6.36
CA TYR A 398 -11.00 -37.06 -6.28
C TYR A 398 -11.49 -36.80 -4.85
N TYR A 399 -11.68 -37.86 -4.05
CA TYR A 399 -12.04 -37.78 -2.63
C TYR A 399 -11.63 -39.01 -1.81
N THR A 400 -11.46 -38.80 -0.49
CA THR A 400 -11.33 -39.86 0.51
C THR A 400 -12.71 -40.29 1.03
N LEU A 401 -13.52 -39.31 1.41
CA LEU A 401 -14.86 -39.52 1.98
C LEU A 401 -15.85 -38.56 1.31
N VAL A 402 -17.12 -38.97 1.29
CA VAL A 402 -18.22 -38.14 0.78
C VAL A 402 -19.45 -38.32 1.66
N ALA A 403 -20.23 -37.26 1.82
CA ALA A 403 -21.53 -37.28 2.46
C ALA A 403 -22.50 -36.41 1.68
N ASP A 404 -23.77 -36.79 1.63
CA ASP A 404 -24.77 -36.12 0.79
C ASP A 404 -26.07 -35.82 1.54
N LYS A 405 -26.91 -34.95 0.98
CA LYS A 405 -28.29 -34.77 1.42
C LYS A 405 -29.13 -34.43 0.21
N TYR A 406 -30.23 -35.15 0.01
CA TYR A 406 -31.10 -34.98 -1.16
C TYR A 406 -32.54 -34.59 -0.79
N THR A 407 -33.27 -34.09 -1.77
CA THR A 407 -34.71 -33.80 -1.75
C THR A 407 -35.38 -34.20 -3.05
N GLU A 408 -36.60 -34.73 -2.95
CA GLU A 408 -37.52 -34.99 -4.07
C GLU A 408 -38.68 -33.97 -4.08
N VAL A 409 -38.68 -33.04 -3.13
CA VAL A 409 -39.71 -32.01 -3.02
C VAL A 409 -39.49 -30.95 -4.09
N THR A 410 -40.53 -30.72 -4.88
CA THR A 410 -40.54 -29.74 -5.97
C THR A 410 -41.48 -28.58 -5.66
N HIS A 411 -41.36 -27.50 -6.44
CA HIS A 411 -42.19 -26.30 -6.44
C HIS A 411 -42.19 -25.49 -5.14
N GLN A 412 -41.23 -25.75 -4.23
CA GLN A 412 -41.02 -24.97 -3.02
C GLN A 412 -39.56 -25.04 -2.56
N TRP A 413 -39.16 -24.05 -1.76
CA TRP A 413 -37.84 -24.01 -1.13
C TRP A 413 -37.75 -25.02 0.01
N VAL A 414 -36.74 -25.89 -0.04
CA VAL A 414 -36.41 -26.87 1.01
C VAL A 414 -35.02 -26.59 1.54
N TYR A 415 -34.90 -26.49 2.87
CA TYR A 415 -33.60 -26.34 3.52
C TYR A 415 -33.02 -27.73 3.81
N LEU A 416 -31.88 -28.03 3.20
CA LEU A 416 -31.12 -29.25 3.43
C LEU A 416 -30.03 -28.96 4.45
N GLU A 417 -29.89 -29.82 5.46
CA GLU A 417 -28.83 -29.75 6.47
C GLU A 417 -28.42 -31.17 6.87
N ARG A 418 -27.11 -31.42 6.97
CA ARG A 418 -26.56 -32.67 7.50
C ARG A 418 -25.27 -32.42 8.26
N THR A 419 -25.15 -33.04 9.43
CA THR A 419 -23.91 -33.07 10.23
C THR A 419 -23.14 -34.36 9.96
N VAL A 420 -21.83 -34.24 9.77
CA VAL A 420 -20.90 -35.31 9.40
C VAL A 420 -19.67 -35.24 10.30
N TYR A 421 -19.20 -36.40 10.75
CA TYR A 421 -17.93 -36.50 11.46
C TYR A 421 -16.77 -36.56 10.47
N VAL A 422 -15.83 -35.63 10.58
CA VAL A 422 -14.64 -35.51 9.73
C VAL A 422 -13.40 -35.95 10.51
N PRO A 423 -12.76 -37.07 10.14
CA PRO A 423 -11.55 -37.57 10.81
C PRO A 423 -10.37 -36.60 10.72
N ALA A 424 -9.43 -36.68 11.68
CA ALA A 424 -8.25 -35.80 11.76
C ALA A 424 -7.31 -35.84 10.54
N HIS A 425 -7.32 -36.93 9.78
CA HIS A 425 -6.50 -37.10 8.57
C HIS A 425 -7.08 -36.41 7.33
N ILE A 426 -8.33 -35.96 7.36
CA ILE A 426 -8.93 -35.14 6.31
C ILE A 426 -8.43 -33.71 6.49
N LYS A 427 -7.89 -33.14 5.42
CA LYS A 427 -7.29 -31.80 5.39
C LYS A 427 -8.00 -30.82 4.45
N LYS A 428 -8.95 -31.28 3.62
CA LYS A 428 -9.70 -30.40 2.71
C LYS A 428 -11.17 -30.82 2.59
N LEU A 429 -12.06 -29.85 2.46
CA LEU A 429 -13.50 -30.01 2.23
C LEU A 429 -13.93 -29.31 0.93
N ASN A 430 -14.95 -29.80 0.24
CA ASN A 430 -15.56 -29.12 -0.92
C ASN A 430 -17.05 -29.47 -1.03
N ILE A 431 -17.84 -28.62 -1.71
CA ILE A 431 -19.27 -28.86 -1.94
C ILE A 431 -19.56 -29.09 -3.43
N ARG A 432 -20.51 -29.98 -3.71
CA ARG A 432 -21.18 -30.11 -5.00
C ARG A 432 -22.69 -29.98 -4.85
N VAL A 433 -23.34 -29.43 -5.87
CA VAL A 433 -24.78 -29.34 -5.99
C VAL A 433 -25.23 -29.99 -7.30
N ASP A 434 -26.30 -30.78 -7.25
CA ASP A 434 -26.72 -31.60 -8.39
C ASP A 434 -28.20 -31.41 -8.74
N ASN A 435 -28.46 -31.39 -10.05
CA ASN A 435 -29.76 -31.59 -10.66
C ASN A 435 -29.81 -33.00 -11.25
N ASN A 436 -30.65 -33.88 -10.70
CA ASN A 436 -30.66 -35.30 -11.00
C ASN A 436 -31.65 -35.71 -12.12
N GLY A 437 -32.08 -34.76 -12.97
CA GLY A 437 -32.99 -35.08 -14.07
C GLY A 437 -33.45 -33.86 -14.87
N GLY A 438 -34.43 -34.06 -15.75
CA GLY A 438 -34.94 -33.01 -16.62
C GLY A 438 -35.67 -31.92 -15.83
N GLY A 439 -35.26 -30.66 -16.02
CA GLY A 439 -35.87 -29.48 -15.43
C GLY A 439 -34.87 -28.49 -14.84
N ASN A 440 -35.35 -27.59 -13.99
CA ASN A 440 -34.54 -26.56 -13.34
C ASN A 440 -34.43 -26.82 -11.84
N VAL A 441 -33.24 -26.61 -11.30
CA VAL A 441 -32.98 -26.61 -9.86
C VAL A 441 -32.23 -25.33 -9.50
N TRP A 442 -32.64 -24.70 -8.41
CA TRP A 442 -32.02 -23.52 -7.83
C TRP A 442 -31.45 -23.83 -6.44
N PHE A 443 -30.27 -23.30 -6.18
CA PHE A 443 -29.53 -23.42 -4.94
C PHE A 443 -29.25 -22.03 -4.38
N ASP A 444 -29.42 -21.87 -3.07
CA ASP A 444 -29.20 -20.60 -2.41
C ASP A 444 -28.68 -20.82 -0.98
N ASP A 445 -27.88 -19.87 -0.48
CA ASP A 445 -27.24 -19.90 0.84
C ASP A 445 -26.57 -21.24 1.18
N ILE A 446 -25.63 -21.70 0.35
CA ILE A 446 -24.91 -22.96 0.57
C ILE A 446 -23.77 -22.76 1.58
N ARG A 447 -23.66 -23.64 2.58
CA ARG A 447 -22.79 -23.43 3.75
C ARG A 447 -22.06 -24.69 4.19
N ILE A 448 -20.86 -24.51 4.76
CA ILE A 448 -20.18 -25.48 5.63
C ILE A 448 -19.77 -24.76 6.90
N ARG A 449 -20.07 -25.33 8.07
CA ARG A 449 -19.57 -24.85 9.35
C ARG A 449 -19.00 -25.99 10.18
N LYS A 450 -18.02 -25.69 11.03
CA LYS A 450 -17.63 -26.59 12.12
C LYS A 450 -18.77 -26.62 13.15
N THR A 451 -19.32 -27.78 13.45
CA THR A 451 -20.59 -27.90 14.19
C THR A 451 -20.50 -27.34 15.61
N GLU A 452 -19.33 -27.47 16.23
CA GLU A 452 -19.01 -26.98 17.58
C GLU A 452 -18.89 -25.45 17.67
N ASN A 453 -18.64 -24.76 16.55
CA ASN A 453 -18.62 -23.32 16.54
C ASN A 453 -20.07 -22.83 16.76
N PRO A 454 -20.28 -21.82 17.62
CA PRO A 454 -21.60 -21.24 17.81
C PRO A 454 -22.15 -20.76 16.47
N LYS A 455 -23.44 -20.98 16.24
CA LYS A 455 -24.15 -20.35 15.12
C LYS A 455 -24.06 -18.83 15.34
N THR A 456 -23.38 -18.14 14.45
CA THR A 456 -23.26 -16.68 14.50
C THR A 456 -24.31 -16.08 13.58
N ASP A 457 -25.20 -15.26 14.11
CA ASP A 457 -26.25 -14.62 13.30
C ASP A 457 -25.66 -13.57 12.33
N LEU A 458 -24.47 -13.01 12.62
CA LEU A 458 -23.74 -12.07 11.74
C LEU A 458 -22.22 -12.19 11.92
N ARG A 459 -21.47 -12.13 10.81
CA ARG A 459 -20.01 -11.94 10.83
C ARG A 459 -19.73 -10.47 11.19
N GLN A 460 -19.08 -10.23 12.33
CA GLN A 460 -18.77 -8.89 12.80
C GLN A 460 -17.27 -8.64 12.73
N LEU A 461 -16.87 -7.50 12.17
CA LEU A 461 -15.50 -7.02 12.19
C LEU A 461 -15.30 -6.11 13.40
N HIS A 462 -14.52 -6.57 14.36
CA HIS A 462 -14.12 -5.82 15.56
C HIS A 462 -12.69 -5.32 15.38
N VAL A 463 -12.52 -4.00 15.32
CA VAL A 463 -11.20 -3.37 15.26
C VAL A 463 -10.92 -2.64 16.56
N MET A 464 -9.82 -3.01 17.23
CA MET A 464 -9.34 -2.34 18.42
C MET A 464 -8.15 -1.46 18.09
N TYR A 465 -8.13 -0.27 18.68
CA TYR A 465 -7.08 0.72 18.53
C TYR A 465 -6.42 1.01 19.88
N ASP A 466 -5.14 1.40 19.85
CA ASP A 466 -4.46 1.96 21.01
C ASP A 466 -4.76 3.47 21.19
N LEU A 467 -4.13 4.08 22.20
CA LEU A 467 -4.25 5.52 22.49
C LEU A 467 -3.74 6.42 21.36
N PHE A 468 -2.88 5.89 20.48
CA PHE A 468 -2.33 6.58 19.32
C PHE A 468 -3.13 6.29 18.03
N LYS A 469 -4.30 5.64 18.18
CA LYS A 469 -5.19 5.23 17.08
C LYS A 469 -4.53 4.26 16.09
N LYS A 470 -3.53 3.50 16.52
CA LYS A 470 -2.97 2.40 15.75
C LYS A 470 -3.78 1.12 15.99
N PRO A 471 -4.10 0.35 14.94
CA PRO A 471 -4.88 -0.88 15.09
C PRO A 471 -4.04 -1.94 15.81
N ILE A 472 -4.49 -2.39 16.99
CA ILE A 472 -3.80 -3.43 17.77
C ILE A 472 -4.40 -4.82 17.56
N SER A 473 -5.68 -4.90 17.21
CA SER A 473 -6.30 -6.16 16.78
C SER A 473 -7.46 -5.95 15.84
N ILE A 474 -7.65 -6.90 14.94
CA ILE A 474 -8.75 -6.98 14.00
C ILE A 474 -9.29 -8.39 14.10
N THR A 475 -10.51 -8.53 14.57
CA THR A 475 -11.15 -9.84 14.74
C THR A 475 -12.40 -9.87 13.92
N GLU A 476 -12.47 -10.79 12.98
CA GLU A 476 -13.71 -11.08 12.29
C GLU A 476 -14.30 -12.41 12.77
N THR A 477 -15.52 -12.36 13.30
CA THR A 477 -16.14 -13.48 14.01
C THR A 477 -16.10 -14.77 13.20
N GLY A 478 -15.44 -15.79 13.74
CA GLY A 478 -15.38 -17.13 13.15
C GLY A 478 -14.43 -17.27 11.94
N VAL A 479 -13.74 -16.20 11.53
CA VAL A 479 -12.86 -16.23 10.35
C VAL A 479 -11.40 -16.05 10.72
N GLU A 480 -11.03 -14.89 11.21
CA GLU A 480 -9.62 -14.61 11.51
C GLU A 480 -9.50 -13.57 12.62
N LYS A 481 -8.50 -13.76 13.47
CA LYS A 481 -8.02 -12.74 14.39
C LYS A 481 -6.62 -12.34 13.97
N VAL A 482 -6.43 -11.06 13.71
CA VAL A 482 -5.14 -10.46 13.39
C VAL A 482 -4.73 -9.54 14.53
N ALA A 483 -3.48 -9.62 14.97
CA ALA A 483 -2.97 -8.79 16.06
C ALA A 483 -1.65 -8.13 15.68
N PHE A 484 -1.47 -6.89 16.11
CA PHE A 484 -0.30 -6.09 15.78
C PHE A 484 0.48 -5.69 17.03
N SER A 485 1.79 -5.56 16.87
CA SER A 485 2.65 -4.85 17.81
C SER A 485 3.45 -3.77 17.11
N TYR A 486 3.83 -2.75 17.87
CA TYR A 486 4.51 -1.57 17.39
C TYR A 486 5.79 -1.34 18.20
N THR A 487 6.79 -0.72 17.57
CA THR A 487 7.98 -0.23 18.26
C THR A 487 7.62 0.99 19.13
N SER A 488 8.55 1.43 19.97
CA SER A 488 8.38 2.68 20.75
C SER A 488 8.16 3.92 19.87
N ASP A 489 8.60 3.87 18.62
CA ASP A 489 8.43 4.92 17.63
C ASP A 489 7.12 4.76 16.82
N HIS A 490 6.24 3.86 17.24
CA HIS A 490 4.93 3.57 16.62
C HIS A 490 5.02 2.99 15.20
N PHE A 491 6.19 2.47 14.80
CA PHE A 491 6.31 1.68 13.58
C PHE A 491 5.82 0.26 13.83
N ARG A 492 5.06 -0.30 12.89
CA ARG A 492 4.58 -1.68 12.99
C ARG A 492 5.79 -2.61 13.02
N ASN A 493 5.85 -3.45 14.04
CA ASN A 493 6.95 -4.38 14.27
C ASN A 493 6.55 -5.81 13.87
N THR A 494 5.37 -6.24 14.29
CA THR A 494 4.92 -7.63 14.10
C THR A 494 3.42 -7.70 13.87
N MET A 495 2.99 -8.67 13.04
CA MET A 495 1.62 -9.10 12.82
C MET A 495 1.50 -10.60 13.11
N TYR A 496 0.48 -11.01 13.86
CA TYR A 496 0.07 -12.40 14.03
C TYR A 496 -1.23 -12.63 13.26
N TYR A 497 -1.30 -13.70 12.46
CA TYR A 497 -2.48 -13.98 11.62
C TYR A 497 -2.62 -15.47 11.25
N GLY A 498 -3.70 -15.81 10.55
CA GLY A 498 -4.00 -17.13 10.02
C GLY A 498 -4.86 -18.03 10.91
N GLY A 499 -5.38 -17.51 12.03
CA GLY A 499 -6.17 -18.32 12.97
C GLY A 499 -7.03 -17.49 13.94
N LEU A 500 -7.76 -18.22 14.79
CA LEU A 500 -8.65 -17.63 15.83
C LEU A 500 -8.03 -17.65 17.23
N GLN A 501 -6.85 -18.26 17.37
CA GLN A 501 -6.15 -18.41 18.64
C GLN A 501 -5.59 -17.08 19.15
N ALA A 502 -5.06 -17.08 20.38
CA ALA A 502 -4.26 -15.96 20.89
C ALA A 502 -3.05 -15.70 19.99
N PRO A 503 -2.55 -14.45 19.87
CA PRO A 503 -1.56 -14.06 18.85
C PRO A 503 -0.35 -15.00 18.74
N GLU A 504 0.30 -15.33 19.86
CA GLU A 504 1.48 -16.20 19.89
C GLU A 504 1.20 -17.67 19.48
N GLN A 505 -0.07 -18.08 19.47
CA GLN A 505 -0.52 -19.42 19.08
C GLN A 505 -1.03 -19.48 17.63
N GLN A 506 -1.04 -18.36 16.90
CA GLN A 506 -1.52 -18.33 15.53
C GLN A 506 -0.51 -18.95 14.56
N PRO A 507 -0.95 -19.51 13.41
CA PRO A 507 -0.05 -20.21 12.51
C PRO A 507 1.05 -19.34 11.91
N PHE A 508 0.79 -18.04 11.69
CA PHE A 508 1.75 -17.15 11.03
C PHE A 508 2.07 -15.92 11.88
N ARG A 509 3.36 -15.58 11.90
CA ARG A 509 3.92 -14.34 12.44
C ARG A 509 4.68 -13.63 11.33
N LYS A 510 4.36 -12.38 11.05
CA LYS A 510 5.12 -11.53 10.13
C LYS A 510 5.84 -10.43 10.89
N ASP A 511 7.14 -10.26 10.64
CA ASP A 511 7.98 -9.20 11.16
C ASP A 511 8.32 -8.20 10.06
N TYR A 512 8.39 -6.92 10.41
CA TYR A 512 8.63 -5.83 9.48
C TYR A 512 9.93 -5.09 9.85
N ALA A 513 10.81 -4.88 8.87
CA ALA A 513 11.93 -3.98 9.05
C ALA A 513 11.43 -2.53 9.15
N THR A 514 11.99 -1.75 10.10
CA THR A 514 11.57 -0.36 10.34
C THR A 514 11.77 0.54 9.12
N ASP A 515 12.75 0.23 8.26
CA ASP A 515 13.02 0.96 7.03
C ASP A 515 12.18 0.49 5.83
N GLY A 516 11.29 -0.49 6.02
CA GLY A 516 10.43 -1.05 4.97
C GLY A 516 11.17 -1.88 3.91
N SER A 517 12.46 -2.16 4.10
CA SER A 517 13.29 -2.88 3.12
C SER A 517 13.04 -4.38 3.11
N MET A 518 12.47 -4.93 4.19
CA MET A 518 12.31 -6.37 4.37
C MET A 518 11.08 -6.72 5.21
N GLU A 519 10.48 -7.85 4.87
CA GLU A 519 9.46 -8.55 5.65
C GLU A 519 9.86 -10.00 5.86
N ILE A 520 9.54 -10.56 7.03
CA ILE A 520 9.83 -11.96 7.36
C ILE A 520 8.54 -12.62 7.81
N THR A 521 8.09 -13.64 7.10
CA THR A 521 6.93 -14.45 7.51
C THR A 521 7.39 -15.77 8.06
N THR A 522 7.03 -16.09 9.30
CA THR A 522 7.36 -17.36 9.96
C THR A 522 6.08 -18.16 10.17
N ASN A 523 6.06 -19.38 9.64
CA ASN A 523 5.06 -20.38 10.02
C ASN A 523 5.47 -20.95 11.39
N GLN A 524 4.72 -20.59 12.44
CA GLN A 524 5.04 -20.94 13.82
C GLN A 524 4.86 -22.43 14.12
N GLN A 525 4.12 -23.17 13.29
CA GLN A 525 3.91 -24.62 13.45
C GLN A 525 5.08 -25.43 12.89
N THR A 526 5.66 -24.99 11.76
CA THR A 526 6.75 -25.69 11.08
C THR A 526 8.13 -25.11 11.39
N GLY A 527 8.20 -23.87 11.89
CA GLY A 527 9.43 -23.11 12.09
C GLY A 527 10.05 -22.56 10.80
N VAL A 528 9.39 -22.72 9.64
CA VAL A 528 9.89 -22.22 8.35
C VAL A 528 9.65 -20.71 8.26
N SER A 529 10.72 -19.97 7.98
CA SER A 529 10.68 -18.53 7.73
C SER A 529 10.91 -18.22 6.26
N THR A 530 10.10 -17.34 5.70
CA THR A 530 10.26 -16.75 4.36
C THR A 530 10.62 -15.28 4.50
N PHE A 531 11.77 -14.91 3.95
CA PHE A 531 12.29 -13.55 3.85
C PHE A 531 11.86 -12.94 2.52
N VAL A 532 11.42 -11.70 2.57
CA VAL A 532 11.03 -10.89 1.40
C VAL A 532 11.80 -9.59 1.47
N PHE A 533 12.75 -9.39 0.56
CA PHE A 533 13.55 -8.17 0.45
C PHE A 533 13.06 -7.33 -0.72
N PHE A 534 12.75 -6.05 -0.47
CA PHE A 534 12.40 -5.08 -1.49
C PHE A 534 13.69 -4.46 -2.06
N VAL A 535 14.08 -4.89 -3.26
CA VAL A 535 15.38 -4.55 -3.83
C VAL A 535 15.28 -3.24 -4.63
N GLY A 536 16.07 -2.24 -4.22
CA GLY A 536 16.06 -0.93 -4.86
C GLY A 536 14.96 0.00 -4.36
N GLY A 537 14.34 -0.28 -3.24
CA GLY A 537 13.34 0.61 -2.65
C GLY A 537 12.68 -0.07 -1.47
N ASP A 538 11.38 0.12 -1.38
CA ASP A 538 10.50 -0.47 -0.39
C ASP A 538 9.31 -1.16 -1.08
N ALA A 539 8.35 -1.60 -0.28
CA ALA A 539 7.08 -2.15 -0.75
C ALA A 539 6.35 -1.34 -1.84
N TYR A 540 6.55 -0.02 -1.89
CA TYR A 540 5.84 0.90 -2.77
C TYR A 540 6.58 1.15 -4.08
N SER A 541 7.92 1.17 -4.01
CA SER A 541 8.78 1.64 -5.10
C SER A 541 9.70 0.57 -5.70
N ALA A 542 9.92 -0.56 -5.01
CA ALA A 542 10.89 -1.55 -5.46
C ALA A 542 10.48 -2.18 -6.80
N PRO A 543 11.40 -2.24 -7.78
CA PRO A 543 11.18 -2.94 -9.05
C PRO A 543 11.31 -4.46 -8.92
N VAL A 544 12.04 -4.95 -7.91
CA VAL A 544 12.36 -6.37 -7.72
C VAL A 544 12.19 -6.74 -6.26
N VAL A 545 11.67 -7.94 -6.02
CA VAL A 545 11.64 -8.60 -4.73
C VAL A 545 12.55 -9.81 -4.78
N PHE A 546 13.39 -9.97 -3.77
CA PHE A 546 14.11 -11.22 -3.53
C PHE A 546 13.40 -11.98 -2.42
N LYS A 547 12.90 -13.17 -2.73
CA LYS A 547 12.17 -14.02 -1.79
C LYS A 547 12.98 -15.27 -1.50
N ASP A 548 13.17 -15.59 -0.24
CA ASP A 548 13.97 -16.75 0.20
C ASP A 548 13.32 -17.44 1.40
N ASN A 549 13.20 -18.76 1.37
CA ASN A 549 12.70 -19.55 2.51
C ASN A 549 13.75 -20.53 3.08
N GLY A 550 15.01 -20.39 2.68
CA GLY A 550 16.11 -21.28 3.07
C GLY A 550 16.22 -22.56 2.25
N THR A 551 15.21 -22.89 1.42
CA THR A 551 15.25 -24.03 0.48
C THR A 551 15.19 -23.59 -0.98
N THR A 552 14.41 -22.53 -1.24
CA THR A 552 14.23 -21.92 -2.55
C THR A 552 14.41 -20.41 -2.41
N SER A 553 15.17 -19.83 -3.32
CA SER A 553 15.32 -18.39 -3.45
C SER A 553 14.96 -17.97 -4.88
N GLU A 554 14.23 -16.88 -5.02
CA GLU A 554 13.75 -16.39 -6.32
C GLU A 554 13.72 -14.87 -6.40
N TYR A 555 13.95 -14.34 -7.60
CA TYR A 555 13.68 -12.95 -7.92
C TYR A 555 12.30 -12.81 -8.58
N LEU A 556 11.49 -11.93 -8.01
CA LEU A 556 10.17 -11.57 -8.50
C LEU A 556 10.20 -10.11 -8.97
N TYR A 557 9.82 -9.86 -10.23
CA TYR A 557 9.85 -8.53 -10.83
C TYR A 557 8.45 -7.93 -10.81
N LEU A 558 8.32 -6.74 -10.23
CA LEU A 558 7.03 -6.11 -9.96
C LEU A 558 6.62 -5.17 -11.10
N HIS A 559 5.47 -5.45 -11.71
CA HIS A 559 4.87 -4.60 -12.74
C HIS A 559 3.74 -3.79 -12.12
N ARG A 560 3.83 -2.46 -12.23
CA ARG A 560 2.92 -1.53 -11.56
C ARG A 560 2.19 -0.63 -12.56
N ASP A 561 0.97 -0.22 -12.21
CA ASP A 561 0.26 0.85 -12.91
C ASP A 561 0.76 2.25 -12.51
N TYR A 562 0.14 3.31 -13.01
CA TYR A 562 0.52 4.70 -12.73
C TYR A 562 0.34 5.13 -11.25
N GLN A 563 -0.39 4.36 -10.43
CA GLN A 563 -0.61 4.64 -9.01
C GLN A 563 0.31 3.83 -8.09
N GLY A 564 1.04 2.85 -8.64
CA GLY A 564 1.88 1.95 -7.84
C GLY A 564 1.20 0.65 -7.44
N THR A 565 -0.01 0.41 -7.93
CA THR A 565 -0.69 -0.87 -7.76
C THR A 565 0.08 -1.95 -8.51
N ILE A 566 0.39 -3.06 -7.82
CA ILE A 566 1.05 -4.21 -8.43
C ILE A 566 0.01 -4.96 -9.28
N VAL A 567 0.13 -4.87 -10.60
CA VAL A 567 -0.81 -5.50 -11.56
C VAL A 567 -0.31 -6.83 -12.12
N ALA A 568 0.99 -7.09 -12.05
CA ALA A 568 1.57 -8.37 -12.41
C ALA A 568 2.92 -8.60 -11.72
N ILE A 569 3.31 -9.86 -11.61
CA ILE A 569 4.61 -10.30 -11.11
C ILE A 569 5.20 -11.26 -12.14
N SER A 570 6.46 -11.05 -12.53
CA SER A 570 7.19 -11.99 -13.39
C SER A 570 8.36 -12.66 -12.66
N ASP A 571 8.69 -13.87 -13.09
CA ASP A 571 9.82 -14.65 -12.60
C ASP A 571 11.15 -14.24 -13.27
N GLN A 572 12.24 -14.86 -12.85
CA GLN A 572 13.59 -14.72 -13.43
C GLN A 572 13.71 -15.14 -14.90
N ASN A 573 12.72 -15.86 -15.45
CA ASN A 573 12.67 -16.26 -16.86
C ASN A 573 11.83 -15.31 -17.73
N GLY A 574 11.25 -14.26 -17.14
CA GLY A 574 10.40 -13.30 -17.85
C GLY A 574 8.98 -13.79 -18.10
N ASN A 575 8.53 -14.81 -17.36
CA ASN A 575 7.14 -15.28 -17.40
C ASN A 575 6.31 -14.59 -16.32
N PHE A 576 5.11 -14.13 -16.65
CA PHE A 576 4.16 -13.66 -15.63
C PHE A 576 3.67 -14.85 -14.79
N VAL A 577 3.92 -14.80 -13.49
CA VAL A 577 3.56 -15.84 -12.52
C VAL A 577 2.30 -15.52 -11.73
N GLU A 578 1.97 -14.23 -11.60
CA GLU A 578 0.70 -13.78 -11.02
C GLU A 578 0.24 -12.49 -11.70
N LYS A 579 -1.05 -12.40 -11.99
CA LYS A 579 -1.71 -11.27 -12.66
C LYS A 579 -2.84 -10.78 -11.77
N ARG A 580 -3.00 -9.47 -11.63
CA ARG A 580 -3.90 -8.87 -10.64
C ARG A 580 -4.74 -7.77 -11.26
N LEU A 581 -5.99 -7.71 -10.84
CA LEU A 581 -6.93 -6.66 -11.22
C LEU A 581 -7.67 -6.15 -9.98
N PHE A 582 -7.62 -4.83 -9.81
CA PHE A 582 -8.32 -4.11 -8.74
C PHE A 582 -9.31 -3.12 -9.34
N ASP A 583 -10.41 -2.87 -8.64
CA ASP A 583 -11.31 -1.77 -8.97
C ASP A 583 -10.67 -0.40 -8.59
N PRO A 584 -11.34 0.73 -8.87
CA PRO A 584 -10.82 2.05 -8.50
C PRO A 584 -10.55 2.25 -7.01
N TRP A 585 -11.25 1.51 -6.15
CA TRP A 585 -11.22 1.65 -4.69
C TRP A 585 -10.38 0.58 -4.00
N GLY A 586 -9.69 -0.27 -4.76
CA GLY A 586 -8.76 -1.28 -4.26
C GLY A 586 -9.37 -2.64 -3.96
N LYS A 587 -10.64 -2.88 -4.28
CA LYS A 587 -11.24 -4.22 -4.19
C LYS A 587 -10.57 -5.13 -5.21
N LEU A 588 -10.10 -6.29 -4.76
CA LEU A 588 -9.54 -7.31 -5.64
C LEU A 588 -10.65 -7.92 -6.49
N LEU A 589 -10.59 -7.71 -7.80
CA LEU A 589 -11.59 -8.23 -8.73
C LEU A 589 -11.18 -9.59 -9.32
N LYS A 590 -9.89 -9.75 -9.62
CA LYS A 590 -9.37 -10.94 -10.27
C LYS A 590 -7.89 -11.13 -9.98
N VAL A 591 -7.50 -12.35 -9.65
CA VAL A 591 -6.10 -12.79 -9.66
C VAL A 591 -6.01 -14.00 -10.58
N GLN A 592 -4.93 -14.10 -11.35
CA GLN A 592 -4.64 -15.30 -12.13
C GLN A 592 -3.21 -15.78 -11.93
N ASP A 593 -3.01 -17.09 -11.98
CA ASP A 593 -1.69 -17.71 -12.03
C ASP A 593 -1.03 -17.59 -13.42
N LYS A 594 0.11 -18.26 -13.60
CA LYS A 594 0.85 -18.33 -14.87
C LYS A 594 0.04 -18.96 -16.02
N ASP A 595 -0.82 -19.92 -15.71
CA ASP A 595 -1.60 -20.71 -16.67
C ASP A 595 -2.96 -20.05 -16.98
N GLY A 596 -3.33 -18.99 -16.25
CA GLY A 596 -4.55 -18.23 -16.43
C GLY A 596 -5.71 -18.71 -15.58
N HIS A 597 -5.48 -19.63 -14.62
CA HIS A 597 -6.50 -20.02 -13.65
C HIS A 597 -6.75 -18.88 -12.69
N ASN A 598 -8.02 -18.67 -12.32
CA ASN A 598 -8.37 -17.67 -11.32
C ASN A 598 -7.93 -18.13 -9.94
N LEU A 599 -7.38 -17.21 -9.14
CA LEU A 599 -7.02 -17.42 -7.75
C LEU A 599 -7.93 -16.57 -6.85
N ASP A 600 -8.18 -17.07 -5.65
CA ASP A 600 -9.12 -16.47 -4.70
C ASP A 600 -8.51 -15.30 -3.93
N LYS A 601 -7.18 -15.27 -3.89
CA LYS A 601 -6.37 -14.37 -3.09
C LYS A 601 -5.00 -14.17 -3.73
N LEU A 602 -4.30 -13.13 -3.32
CA LEU A 602 -2.90 -12.90 -3.63
C LEU A 602 -2.05 -14.01 -2.99
N THR A 603 -1.17 -14.66 -3.77
CA THR A 603 -0.43 -15.84 -3.32
C THR A 603 1.08 -15.61 -3.22
N LEU A 604 1.65 -14.81 -4.12
CA LEU A 604 3.11 -14.57 -4.11
C LEU A 604 3.55 -13.53 -3.09
N LEU A 605 2.79 -12.43 -3.03
CA LEU A 605 2.96 -11.29 -2.12
C LEU A 605 1.58 -10.81 -1.70
N ASP A 606 1.38 -10.54 -0.42
CA ASP A 606 0.14 -9.98 0.13
C ASP A 606 0.03 -8.46 -0.08
N ARG A 607 0.97 -7.84 -0.80
CA ARG A 607 0.90 -6.44 -1.20
C ARG A 607 0.26 -6.28 -2.56
N GLY A 608 -0.61 -5.30 -2.76
CA GLY A 608 -1.41 -5.16 -3.99
C GLY A 608 -1.71 -3.71 -4.38
N TYR A 609 -2.95 -3.30 -4.17
CA TYR A 609 -3.45 -1.93 -4.44
C TYR A 609 -2.55 -0.87 -3.80
N THR A 610 -2.06 0.06 -4.65
CA THR A 610 -1.11 1.13 -4.33
C THR A 610 0.12 0.69 -3.49
N GLY A 611 0.49 -0.60 -3.54
CA GLY A 611 1.63 -1.17 -2.80
C GLY A 611 1.34 -1.55 -1.34
N HIS A 612 0.12 -1.33 -0.84
CA HIS A 612 -0.25 -1.68 0.53
C HIS A 612 -0.45 -3.17 0.74
N GLU A 613 -0.31 -3.60 1.99
CA GLU A 613 -0.55 -4.97 2.44
C GLU A 613 -2.06 -5.22 2.61
N HIS A 614 -2.52 -6.35 2.05
CA HIS A 614 -3.88 -6.83 2.14
C HIS A 614 -3.97 -7.86 3.26
N ILE A 615 -4.85 -7.61 4.24
CA ILE A 615 -5.17 -8.58 5.28
C ILE A 615 -6.31 -9.45 4.73
N GLN A 616 -5.92 -10.42 3.91
CA GLN A 616 -6.81 -11.09 2.97
C GLN A 616 -7.94 -11.88 3.64
N GLY A 617 -7.74 -12.45 4.83
CA GLY A 617 -8.78 -13.24 5.49
C GLY A 617 -9.97 -12.42 5.99
N VAL A 618 -9.78 -11.12 6.22
CA VAL A 618 -10.85 -10.18 6.62
C VAL A 618 -11.13 -9.09 5.58
N GLY A 619 -10.51 -9.16 4.41
CA GLY A 619 -10.86 -8.33 3.24
C GLY A 619 -10.53 -6.84 3.36
N ILE A 620 -9.56 -6.46 4.19
CA ILE A 620 -9.16 -5.06 4.43
C ILE A 620 -7.74 -4.80 3.94
N ILE A 621 -7.41 -3.53 3.74
CA ILE A 621 -6.09 -3.07 3.34
C ILE A 621 -5.47 -2.30 4.51
N ASN A 622 -4.26 -2.68 4.89
CA ASN A 622 -3.50 -1.95 5.89
C ASN A 622 -2.67 -0.86 5.21
N MET A 623 -3.05 0.39 5.42
CA MET A 623 -2.34 1.55 4.89
C MET A 623 -1.33 2.13 5.89
N ASN A 624 -0.87 1.33 6.85
CA ASN A 624 -0.01 1.66 7.99
C ASN A 624 -0.63 2.62 9.01
N GLY A 625 -0.99 3.84 8.59
CA GLY A 625 -1.61 4.85 9.43
C GLY A 625 -3.00 4.44 9.89
N ARG A 626 -3.79 3.93 8.94
CA ARG A 626 -5.19 3.55 9.14
C ARG A 626 -5.52 2.25 8.42
N ILE A 627 -6.59 1.61 8.87
CA ILE A 627 -7.20 0.47 8.18
C ILE A 627 -8.21 0.99 7.18
N TYR A 628 -8.06 0.58 5.93
CA TYR A 628 -8.94 0.93 4.83
C TYR A 628 -9.78 -0.28 4.42
N ASP A 629 -11.08 -0.05 4.25
CA ASP A 629 -12.02 -1.04 3.76
C ASP A 629 -12.37 -0.70 2.29
N PRO A 630 -11.87 -1.49 1.32
CA PRO A 630 -12.13 -1.29 -0.11
C PRO A 630 -13.56 -1.64 -0.51
N LYS A 631 -14.37 -2.26 0.35
CA LYS A 631 -15.79 -2.52 0.10
C LYS A 631 -16.62 -1.31 0.56
N LEU A 632 -16.28 -0.71 1.70
CA LEU A 632 -16.91 0.52 2.19
C LEU A 632 -16.44 1.79 1.47
N HIS A 633 -15.30 1.74 0.77
CA HIS A 633 -14.60 2.86 0.14
C HIS A 633 -14.07 3.90 1.16
N ARG A 634 -13.77 3.47 2.39
CA ARG A 634 -13.48 4.36 3.52
C ARG A 634 -12.48 3.77 4.50
N PHE A 635 -11.85 4.66 5.26
CA PHE A 635 -11.10 4.28 6.45
C PHE A 635 -12.03 3.89 7.60
N LEU A 636 -11.58 2.95 8.43
CA LEU A 636 -12.30 2.49 9.63
C LEU A 636 -12.03 3.38 10.86
N SER A 637 -11.11 4.32 10.74
CA SER A 637 -10.77 5.31 11.77
C SER A 637 -10.65 6.71 11.15
N PRO A 638 -10.96 7.78 11.91
CA PRO A 638 -10.79 9.14 11.42
C PRO A 638 -9.29 9.49 11.28
N ASP A 639 -8.93 10.17 10.20
CA ASP A 639 -7.65 10.86 9.96
C ASP A 639 -7.24 11.67 11.18
N ASN A 640 -5.97 11.77 11.55
CA ASN A 640 -5.57 12.66 12.64
C ASN A 640 -5.59 14.15 12.26
N TYR A 641 -5.53 14.45 10.97
CA TYR A 641 -5.33 15.78 10.43
C TYR A 641 -6.54 16.23 9.60
N VAL A 642 -6.75 17.54 9.56
CA VAL A 642 -7.59 18.19 8.54
C VAL A 642 -6.61 19.00 7.71
N GLN A 643 -6.19 18.44 6.57
CA GLN A 643 -5.08 19.02 5.83
C GLN A 643 -5.47 20.36 5.18
N ASP A 644 -6.64 20.42 4.55
CA ASP A 644 -7.15 21.59 3.83
C ASP A 644 -8.47 22.10 4.44
N PRO A 645 -8.42 23.07 5.36
CA PRO A 645 -9.61 23.62 5.99
C PRO A 645 -10.60 24.30 5.04
N TYR A 646 -10.19 24.64 3.82
CA TYR A 646 -11.02 25.32 2.82
C TYR A 646 -11.72 24.34 1.86
N ASN A 647 -11.32 23.07 1.84
CA ASN A 647 -12.01 22.02 1.12
C ASN A 647 -13.03 21.33 2.04
N THR A 648 -14.32 21.45 1.72
CA THR A 648 -15.40 20.86 2.53
C THR A 648 -15.28 19.34 2.67
N GLN A 649 -14.66 18.65 1.69
CA GLN A 649 -14.43 17.21 1.74
C GLN A 649 -13.39 16.80 2.79
N ASN A 650 -12.46 17.69 3.16
CA ASN A 650 -11.39 17.37 4.11
C ASN A 650 -11.93 17.14 5.54
N TYR A 651 -13.10 17.70 5.84
CA TYR A 651 -13.78 17.42 7.10
C TYR A 651 -14.34 16.00 7.19
N ASN A 652 -14.52 15.30 6.06
CA ASN A 652 -14.77 13.85 6.06
C ASN A 652 -13.47 13.08 6.30
N ARG A 653 -13.05 13.01 7.57
CA ARG A 653 -11.83 12.34 8.04
C ARG A 653 -11.78 10.81 7.80
N TYR A 654 -12.85 10.22 7.27
CA TYR A 654 -12.89 8.80 6.90
C TYR A 654 -12.79 8.58 5.38
N GLY A 655 -12.86 9.65 4.58
CA GLY A 655 -12.77 9.56 3.14
C GLY A 655 -11.37 9.15 2.69
N TYR A 656 -11.29 8.32 1.65
CA TYR A 656 -10.03 7.97 1.00
C TYR A 656 -9.82 8.90 -0.20
N CYS A 657 -8.64 9.52 -0.29
CA CYS A 657 -8.22 10.33 -1.45
C CYS A 657 -9.24 11.40 -1.89
N TRP A 658 -9.94 12.04 -0.95
CA TRP A 658 -11.03 13.00 -1.21
C TRP A 658 -12.08 12.48 -2.23
N ASN A 659 -12.41 11.19 -2.13
CA ASN A 659 -13.33 10.50 -3.04
C ASN A 659 -12.85 10.46 -4.51
N ASN A 660 -11.56 10.62 -4.76
CA ASN A 660 -10.93 10.49 -6.06
C ASN A 660 -9.71 9.55 -5.99
N PRO A 661 -9.95 8.23 -5.83
CA PRO A 661 -8.91 7.24 -5.61
C PRO A 661 -8.08 6.94 -6.86
N LEU A 662 -8.43 7.50 -8.02
CA LEU A 662 -7.69 7.37 -9.28
C LEU A 662 -6.73 8.55 -9.51
N LYS A 663 -6.95 9.70 -8.86
CA LYS A 663 -6.06 10.86 -8.97
C LYS A 663 -5.01 10.87 -7.85
N TYR A 664 -5.38 10.40 -6.66
CA TYR A 664 -4.52 10.42 -5.48
C TYR A 664 -4.23 9.03 -4.95
N THR A 665 -3.19 8.93 -4.13
CA THR A 665 -2.79 7.75 -3.36
C THR A 665 -2.44 8.19 -1.94
N ASP A 666 -2.65 7.34 -0.93
CA ASP A 666 -2.35 7.63 0.48
C ASP A 666 -1.30 6.63 1.04
N PRO A 667 0.02 6.79 0.75
CA PRO A 667 1.05 5.79 1.05
C PRO A 667 1.24 5.50 2.55
N ASP A 668 1.03 6.50 3.41
CA ASP A 668 1.14 6.39 4.87
C ASP A 668 -0.20 6.24 5.57
N GLY A 669 -1.30 6.34 4.82
CA GLY A 669 -2.65 6.24 5.36
C GLY A 669 -2.99 7.44 6.23
N GLU A 670 -2.37 8.61 6.07
CA GLU A 670 -2.64 9.84 6.81
C GLU A 670 -2.64 11.06 5.87
N PHE A 671 -3.07 10.94 4.60
CA PHE A 671 -3.72 12.07 3.92
C PHE A 671 -2.90 13.34 3.64
N ILE A 672 -1.62 13.44 3.98
CA ILE A 672 -0.83 14.66 3.77
C ILE A 672 -0.09 14.48 2.47
N HIS A 673 -0.46 15.25 1.43
CA HIS A 673 0.44 16.06 0.61
C HIS A 673 -0.26 16.52 -0.70
N LEU A 674 -0.07 17.81 -1.07
CA LEU A 674 0.27 18.33 -2.42
C LEU A 674 -0.46 19.58 -2.93
N ILE A 675 -1.76 19.73 -2.68
CA ILE A 675 -2.53 20.83 -3.32
C ILE A 675 -2.40 22.16 -2.58
N ILE A 676 -2.16 22.12 -1.27
CA ILE A 676 -2.19 23.29 -0.41
C ILE A 676 -1.00 24.22 -0.70
N GLY A 677 0.20 23.66 -0.89
CA GLY A 677 1.39 24.45 -1.23
C GLY A 677 1.22 25.20 -2.54
N ALA A 678 0.81 24.50 -3.61
CA ALA A 678 0.62 25.09 -4.93
C ALA A 678 -0.54 26.10 -4.96
N VAL A 679 -1.67 25.81 -4.30
CA VAL A 679 -2.81 26.74 -4.28
C VAL A 679 -2.50 27.96 -3.41
N ILE A 680 -1.92 27.79 -2.22
CA ILE A 680 -1.53 28.92 -1.35
C ILE A 680 -0.42 29.74 -2.02
N GLY A 681 0.64 29.09 -2.53
CA GLY A 681 1.72 29.78 -3.22
C GLY A 681 1.21 30.55 -4.44
N GLY A 682 0.31 29.94 -5.21
CA GLY A 682 -0.34 30.58 -6.36
C GLY A 682 -1.20 31.78 -5.96
N ILE A 683 -2.07 31.62 -4.95
CA ILE A 683 -2.95 32.69 -4.46
C ILE A 683 -2.14 33.83 -3.82
N VAL A 684 -1.15 33.52 -2.99
CA VAL A 684 -0.32 34.53 -2.31
C VAL A 684 0.51 35.29 -3.32
N ASN A 685 1.15 34.62 -4.29
CA ASN A 685 1.94 35.30 -5.31
C ASN A 685 1.05 36.14 -6.25
N TRP A 686 -0.15 35.65 -6.59
CA TRP A 686 -1.13 36.41 -7.36
C TRP A 686 -1.65 37.64 -6.60
N ALA A 687 -1.99 37.49 -5.32
CA ALA A 687 -2.50 38.56 -4.46
C ALA A 687 -1.46 39.65 -4.20
N THR A 688 -0.21 39.27 -3.92
CA THR A 688 0.91 40.21 -3.72
C THR A 688 1.28 40.98 -4.99
N HIS A 689 0.84 40.51 -6.16
CA HIS A 689 1.01 41.20 -7.45
C HIS A 689 -0.30 41.84 -7.97
N GLY A 690 -1.26 42.08 -7.06
CA GLY A 690 -2.45 42.90 -7.30
C GLY A 690 -3.66 42.15 -7.84
N ALA A 691 -3.70 40.81 -7.72
CA ALA A 691 -4.86 39.96 -7.99
C ALA A 691 -5.53 40.20 -9.37
N LYS A 692 -4.73 40.48 -10.40
CA LYS A 692 -5.25 40.82 -11.73
C LYS A 692 -5.68 39.57 -12.48
N PHE A 693 -6.87 39.56 -13.08
CA PHE A 693 -7.35 38.47 -13.93
C PHE A 693 -6.95 38.67 -15.40
N ASN A 694 -5.66 38.94 -15.64
CA ASN A 694 -5.10 39.09 -16.98
C ASN A 694 -3.89 38.15 -17.15
N LEU A 695 -3.35 38.05 -18.36
CA LEU A 695 -2.29 37.08 -18.68
C LEU A 695 -1.06 37.17 -17.74
N LYS A 696 -0.70 38.39 -17.31
CA LYS A 696 0.40 38.59 -16.35
C LYS A 696 0.02 38.15 -14.94
N GLY A 697 -1.20 38.41 -14.49
CA GLY A 697 -1.71 37.92 -13.20
C GLY A 697 -1.85 36.41 -13.12
N LEU A 698 -2.31 35.75 -14.20
CA LEU A 698 -2.28 34.29 -14.32
C LEU A 698 -0.83 33.75 -14.32
N GLY A 699 0.10 34.47 -14.93
CA GLY A 699 1.54 34.16 -14.87
C GLY A 699 2.07 34.15 -13.42
N TYR A 700 1.74 35.16 -12.63
CA TYR A 700 2.13 35.22 -11.21
C TYR A 700 1.49 34.10 -10.37
N PHE A 701 0.23 33.75 -10.64
CA PHE A 701 -0.41 32.58 -10.02
C PHE A 701 0.35 31.28 -10.36
N GLY A 702 0.67 31.04 -11.63
CA GLY A 702 1.40 29.85 -12.07
C GLY A 702 2.80 29.73 -11.44
N ILE A 703 3.55 30.84 -11.36
CA ILE A 703 4.86 30.88 -10.69
C ILE A 703 4.74 30.64 -9.19
N GLY A 704 3.72 31.24 -8.55
CA GLY A 704 3.44 31.03 -7.14
C GLY A 704 3.05 29.58 -6.83
N ALA A 705 2.29 28.96 -7.73
CA ALA A 705 1.87 27.58 -7.57
C ALA A 705 3.01 26.59 -7.75
N ALA A 706 3.91 26.83 -8.70
CA ALA A 706 5.14 26.07 -8.85
C ALA A 706 6.05 26.20 -7.60
N ALA A 707 6.26 27.43 -7.11
CA ALA A 707 7.06 27.66 -5.91
C ALA A 707 6.44 27.06 -4.64
N GLY A 708 5.12 27.13 -4.52
CA GLY A 708 4.36 26.55 -3.42
C GLY A 708 4.35 25.02 -3.43
N ALA A 709 4.36 24.38 -4.61
CA ALA A 709 4.55 22.94 -4.73
C ALA A 709 5.95 22.52 -4.26
N LEU A 710 7.00 23.28 -4.63
CA LEU A 710 8.39 22.99 -4.28
C LEU A 710 8.73 23.19 -2.79
N GLY A 711 7.97 24.05 -2.09
CA GLY A 711 8.19 24.32 -0.65
C GLY A 711 7.70 23.23 0.31
N VAL A 712 6.87 22.26 -0.14
CA VAL A 712 6.24 21.26 0.75
C VAL A 712 6.50 19.81 0.31
N GLY A 713 7.51 19.56 -0.53
CA GLY A 713 7.86 18.20 -0.98
C GLY A 713 6.84 17.64 -1.97
N VAL A 714 7.09 17.80 -3.26
CA VAL A 714 6.21 17.33 -4.34
C VAL A 714 6.21 15.79 -4.42
N GLY A 715 5.12 15.15 -4.02
CA GLY A 715 4.74 13.77 -4.38
C GLY A 715 3.74 13.72 -5.55
N ALA A 716 4.08 14.23 -6.73
CA ALA A 716 3.28 13.89 -7.91
C ALA A 716 3.28 12.36 -8.08
N GLY A 717 2.11 11.75 -8.31
CA GLY A 717 1.94 10.33 -8.62
C GLY A 717 2.66 9.92 -9.92
N ILE A 718 3.99 9.87 -9.84
CA ILE A 718 4.95 9.35 -10.82
C ILE A 718 6.01 8.57 -10.02
N SER A 719 5.60 7.71 -9.09
CA SER A 719 6.55 6.85 -8.35
C SER A 719 6.51 5.39 -8.80
N SER A 720 5.56 5.00 -9.63
CA SER A 720 5.39 3.61 -10.06
C SER A 720 5.83 3.29 -11.48
N ALA A 721 6.21 4.31 -12.23
CA ALA A 721 6.91 4.14 -13.49
C ALA A 721 8.45 4.22 -13.33
N MET A 722 8.98 4.30 -12.10
CA MET A 722 10.40 4.58 -11.83
C MET A 722 11.19 3.32 -11.53
N ILE A 723 11.19 2.42 -12.50
CA ILE A 723 12.17 1.34 -12.59
C ILE A 723 13.34 1.97 -13.37
N GLY A 724 14.00 2.98 -12.78
CA GLY A 724 14.77 3.98 -13.57
C GLY A 724 15.24 5.25 -12.89
N GLY A 725 16.33 5.30 -12.12
CA GLY A 725 16.75 6.46 -11.33
C GLY A 725 16.84 7.85 -11.99
N SER A 726 16.13 8.80 -11.36
CA SER A 726 16.63 10.17 -11.20
C SER A 726 16.27 10.76 -9.81
N PHE A 727 17.05 10.39 -8.79
CA PHE A 727 17.27 11.08 -7.51
C PHE A 727 18.17 12.34 -7.55
N GLY A 728 17.63 13.56 -7.72
CA GLY A 728 18.49 14.73 -7.98
C GLY A 728 17.86 15.94 -8.66
N ALA A 729 16.57 16.25 -8.43
CA ALA A 729 16.25 17.57 -7.87
C ALA A 729 14.84 17.62 -7.23
N GLY A 730 14.31 16.47 -6.81
CA GLY A 730 12.97 16.37 -6.22
C GLY A 730 12.85 15.41 -5.03
N PHE A 731 13.97 14.95 -4.48
CA PHE A 731 14.01 14.08 -3.29
C PHE A 731 15.31 14.35 -2.52
N ILE A 732 15.31 15.37 -1.65
CA ILE A 732 16.10 15.25 -0.43
C ILE A 732 15.26 14.38 0.50
N GLY A 733 15.87 13.29 0.98
CA GLY A 733 15.24 12.14 1.62
C GLY A 733 14.05 12.41 2.53
N SER A 734 12.93 11.73 2.27
CA SER A 734 11.87 11.56 3.27
C SER A 734 11.50 10.09 3.57
N SER A 735 12.19 9.10 2.98
CA SER A 735 12.22 7.74 3.55
C SER A 735 13.63 7.27 3.98
N ALA A 736 14.70 7.95 3.53
CA ALA A 736 16.06 7.75 4.05
C ALA A 736 16.51 8.83 5.06
N ALA A 737 15.73 9.90 5.27
CA ALA A 737 16.04 10.94 6.26
C ALA A 737 14.99 11.11 7.37
N MET A 738 14.13 10.11 7.58
CA MET A 738 13.51 9.93 8.91
C MET A 738 14.39 9.11 9.86
N THR A 739 15.55 8.61 9.39
CA THR A 739 16.41 7.71 10.18
C THR A 739 17.88 8.10 10.17
N ALA A 740 18.17 9.40 10.32
CA ALA A 740 19.48 9.85 10.76
C ALA A 740 19.34 11.14 11.61
N THR A 741 18.76 11.01 12.80
CA THR A 741 18.69 12.05 13.87
C THR A 741 18.03 13.38 13.47
N THR A 742 16.78 13.59 13.93
CA THR A 742 16.12 14.91 13.87
C THR A 742 16.87 15.90 14.77
N SER A 743 17.26 17.05 14.21
CA SER A 743 17.96 18.11 14.93
C SER A 743 17.81 19.44 14.21
N PHE A 744 18.15 20.56 14.87
CA PHE A 744 18.16 21.87 14.26
C PHE A 744 19.06 21.92 13.02
N ALA A 745 20.25 21.32 13.06
CA ALA A 745 21.17 21.32 11.92
C ALA A 745 20.59 20.56 10.70
N THR A 746 20.01 19.38 10.92
CA THR A 746 19.39 18.58 9.86
C THR A 746 18.13 19.25 9.33
N GLY A 747 17.28 19.78 10.22
CA GLY A 747 16.08 20.54 9.88
C GLY A 747 16.38 21.86 9.17
N ALA A 748 17.48 22.54 9.52
CA ALA A 748 17.91 23.76 8.87
C ALA A 748 18.49 23.51 7.47
N ALA A 749 19.16 22.37 7.26
CA ALA A 749 19.62 21.97 5.93
C ALA A 749 18.43 21.62 5.01
N ILE A 750 17.44 20.87 5.52
CA ILE A 750 16.23 20.49 4.78
C ILE A 750 15.36 21.72 4.48
N GLY A 751 15.05 22.51 5.52
CA GLY A 751 14.28 23.74 5.38
C GLY A 751 15.00 24.79 4.55
N GLY A 752 16.34 24.85 4.60
CA GLY A 752 17.14 25.78 3.80
C GLY A 752 17.14 25.45 2.31
N GLY A 753 17.21 24.16 1.95
CA GLY A 753 17.10 23.71 0.56
C GLY A 753 15.71 23.97 -0.04
N ALA A 754 14.65 23.67 0.71
CA ALA A 754 13.27 23.93 0.30
C ALA A 754 12.97 25.43 0.19
N GLY A 755 13.41 26.21 1.19
CA GLY A 755 13.26 27.66 1.22
C GLY A 755 14.03 28.36 0.10
N PHE A 756 15.24 27.89 -0.24
CA PHE A 756 16.03 28.46 -1.33
C PHE A 756 15.36 28.22 -2.68
N SER A 757 14.87 27.00 -2.91
CA SER A 757 14.23 26.62 -4.17
C SER A 757 12.91 27.37 -4.38
N ALA A 758 12.10 27.51 -3.33
CA ALA A 758 10.86 28.28 -3.38
C ALA A 758 11.12 29.78 -3.59
N GLY A 759 12.09 30.36 -2.89
CA GLY A 759 12.49 31.76 -3.04
C GLY A 759 13.09 32.06 -4.42
N PHE A 760 13.93 31.16 -4.93
CA PHE A 760 14.54 31.30 -6.25
C PHE A 760 13.51 31.25 -7.36
N THR A 761 12.62 30.26 -7.32
CA THR A 761 11.55 30.08 -8.33
C THR A 761 10.61 31.29 -8.36
N THR A 762 10.26 31.83 -7.19
CA THR A 762 9.42 33.02 -7.06
C THR A 762 10.12 34.26 -7.63
N GLY A 763 11.34 34.57 -7.17
CA GLY A 763 12.08 35.76 -7.61
C GLY A 763 12.46 35.74 -9.10
N PHE A 764 12.88 34.57 -9.60
CA PHE A 764 13.23 34.38 -11.01
C PHE A 764 12.00 34.46 -11.91
N GLY A 765 10.94 33.70 -11.59
CA GLY A 765 9.71 33.66 -12.37
C GLY A 765 8.99 35.01 -12.41
N ASN A 766 8.94 35.72 -11.28
CA ASN A 766 8.33 37.05 -11.23
C ASN A 766 9.13 38.08 -12.04
N GLY A 767 10.46 38.00 -12.04
CA GLY A 767 11.33 38.84 -12.86
C GLY A 767 11.06 38.67 -14.36
N LEU A 768 10.86 37.43 -14.82
CA LEU A 768 10.53 37.13 -16.22
C LEU A 768 9.14 37.64 -16.61
N ILE A 769 8.11 37.43 -15.77
CA ILE A 769 6.74 37.92 -16.03
C ILE A 769 6.68 39.46 -16.02
N ALA A 770 7.53 40.11 -15.21
CA ALA A 770 7.67 41.56 -15.17
C ALA A 770 8.39 42.15 -16.41
N GLY A 771 8.88 41.31 -17.33
CA GLY A 771 9.58 41.74 -18.55
C GLY A 771 11.02 42.18 -18.32
N GLN A 772 11.64 41.77 -17.21
CA GLN A 772 13.05 42.02 -16.96
C GLN A 772 13.91 41.14 -17.85
N ASN A 773 15.13 41.59 -18.14
CA ASN A 773 16.08 40.75 -18.86
C ASN A 773 16.55 39.58 -17.99
N PHE A 774 17.06 38.53 -18.63
CA PHE A 774 17.44 37.29 -17.96
C PHE A 774 18.41 37.52 -16.78
N GLY A 775 19.38 38.43 -16.91
CA GLY A 775 20.34 38.74 -15.84
C GLY A 775 19.68 39.38 -14.60
N GLN A 776 18.72 40.27 -14.81
CA GLN A 776 17.94 40.89 -13.73
C GLN A 776 16.99 39.89 -13.06
N ALA A 777 16.32 39.03 -13.84
CA ALA A 777 15.46 37.98 -13.32
C ALA A 777 16.28 36.94 -12.53
N LEU A 778 17.44 36.53 -13.04
CA LEU A 778 18.37 35.62 -12.36
C LEU A 778 18.88 36.21 -11.05
N TRP A 779 19.18 37.51 -11.02
CA TRP A 779 19.59 38.20 -9.80
C TRP A 779 18.47 38.26 -8.76
N ASN A 780 17.23 38.52 -9.17
CA ASN A 780 16.08 38.49 -8.27
C ASN A 780 15.81 37.08 -7.74
N GLY A 781 15.94 36.05 -8.59
CA GLY A 781 15.91 34.65 -8.16
C GLY A 781 16.99 34.31 -7.14
N ALA A 782 18.24 34.68 -7.40
CA ALA A 782 19.34 34.42 -6.45
C ALA A 782 19.13 35.14 -5.10
N LYS A 783 18.70 36.41 -5.13
CA LYS A 783 18.41 37.21 -3.93
C LYS A 783 17.26 36.61 -3.12
N ASP A 784 16.13 36.32 -3.77
CA ASP A 784 14.93 35.81 -3.09
C ASP A 784 15.12 34.33 -2.68
N GLY A 785 15.94 33.58 -3.41
CA GLY A 785 16.42 32.25 -3.03
C GLY A 785 17.28 32.29 -1.76
N VAL A 786 18.20 33.24 -1.62
CA VAL A 786 18.98 33.37 -0.38
C VAL A 786 18.08 33.75 0.81
N ILE A 787 17.12 34.66 0.61
CA ILE A 787 16.16 35.05 1.66
C ILE A 787 15.27 33.85 2.04
N GLY A 788 14.70 33.16 1.04
CA GLY A 788 13.89 31.97 1.25
C GLY A 788 14.67 30.85 1.92
N GLY A 789 15.93 30.63 1.52
CA GLY A 789 16.83 29.64 2.13
C GLY A 789 17.15 29.95 3.59
N ALA A 790 17.36 31.23 3.93
CA ALA A 790 17.59 31.64 5.32
C ALA A 790 16.33 31.46 6.18
N SER A 791 15.15 31.86 5.68
CA SER A 791 13.87 31.70 6.39
C SER A 791 13.47 30.24 6.54
N GLY A 792 13.63 29.44 5.49
CA GLY A 792 13.36 28.00 5.49
C GLY A 792 14.31 27.23 6.41
N ALA A 793 15.60 27.57 6.43
CA ALA A 793 16.57 26.98 7.35
C ALA A 793 16.22 27.26 8.81
N LEU A 794 15.76 28.47 9.10
CA LEU A 794 15.33 28.84 10.45
C LEU A 794 14.10 28.03 10.89
N LEU A 795 13.06 27.95 10.04
CA LEU A 795 11.81 27.25 10.37
C LEU A 795 11.99 25.73 10.47
N GLY A 796 12.66 25.13 9.49
CA GLY A 796 12.95 23.69 9.50
C GLY A 796 13.87 23.29 10.65
N GLY A 797 14.84 24.13 10.99
CA GLY A 797 15.73 23.93 12.14
C GLY A 797 15.00 24.03 13.47
N ILE A 798 14.16 25.05 13.66
CA ILE A 798 13.39 25.20 14.92
C ILE A 798 12.41 24.03 15.10
N SER A 799 11.67 23.64 14.06
CA SER A 799 10.70 22.54 14.14
C SER A 799 11.36 21.19 14.45
N SER A 800 12.46 20.87 13.76
CA SER A 800 13.21 19.62 13.96
C SER A 800 14.00 19.62 15.28
N GLY A 801 14.48 20.79 15.72
CA GLY A 801 15.15 20.95 17.00
C GLY A 801 14.19 20.84 18.18
N ILE A 802 12.97 21.38 18.09
CA ILE A 802 11.92 21.21 19.10
C ILE A 802 11.56 19.73 19.22
N SER A 803 11.39 19.04 18.08
CA SER A 803 11.14 17.59 18.06
C SER A 803 12.28 16.80 18.71
N ALA A 804 13.54 17.16 18.44
CA ALA A 804 14.69 16.57 19.12
C ALA A 804 14.67 16.82 20.64
N ALA A 805 14.28 18.03 21.08
CA ALA A 805 14.22 18.40 22.49
C ALA A 805 13.06 17.73 23.24
N THR A 806 11.90 17.54 22.59
CA THR A 806 10.77 16.79 23.17
C THR A 806 11.09 15.31 23.34
N ASP A 807 11.99 14.76 22.52
CA ASP A 807 12.46 13.37 22.57
C ASP A 807 13.67 13.16 23.50
N GLY A 808 14.04 14.16 24.31
CA GLY A 808 15.19 14.09 25.22
C GLY A 808 16.56 14.12 24.54
N ARG A 809 16.60 14.43 23.23
CA ARG A 809 17.81 14.54 22.40
C ARG A 809 18.33 15.98 22.35
N ASN A 810 19.55 16.16 21.87
CA ASN A 810 20.13 17.50 21.72
C ASN A 810 19.42 18.28 20.60
N PHE A 811 18.82 19.42 20.94
CA PHE A 811 18.16 20.34 20.00
C PHE A 811 18.96 20.61 18.71
N TRP A 812 20.29 20.74 18.81
CA TRP A 812 21.14 21.16 17.69
C TRP A 812 21.55 20.01 16.77
N HIS A 813 21.83 18.83 17.32
CA HIS A 813 22.46 17.72 16.59
C HIS A 813 21.91 16.31 16.91
N GLY A 814 20.80 16.20 17.64
CA GLY A 814 19.96 14.99 17.69
C GLY A 814 20.46 13.79 18.52
N GLY A 815 21.55 13.91 19.29
CA GLY A 815 22.05 12.79 20.13
C GLY A 815 21.31 12.64 21.48
N THR A 816 21.11 11.42 21.97
CA THR A 816 20.52 11.08 23.28
C THR A 816 21.56 11.12 24.42
N LYS A 817 21.14 11.56 25.62
CA LYS A 817 21.98 11.54 26.84
C LYS A 817 21.63 10.31 27.69
N THR A 818 22.64 9.57 28.13
CA THR A 818 22.41 8.42 29.04
C THR A 818 22.61 8.81 30.50
N VAL A 819 23.51 9.75 30.82
CA VAL A 819 23.71 10.29 32.19
C VAL A 819 24.15 11.76 32.15
N ASP A 820 23.57 12.67 32.96
CA ASP A 820 24.00 14.08 33.10
C ASP A 820 23.83 14.52 34.57
N VAL A 821 24.94 14.56 35.31
CA VAL A 821 24.95 14.92 36.74
C VAL A 821 25.79 16.18 36.93
N ASN A 822 25.21 17.21 37.55
CA ASN A 822 25.85 18.51 37.80
C ASN A 822 25.71 18.89 39.27
N LEU A 823 26.81 19.23 39.94
CA LEU A 823 26.81 19.71 41.33
C LEU A 823 27.29 21.16 41.37
N SER A 824 26.51 22.04 41.99
CA SER A 824 26.82 23.46 42.15
C SER A 824 27.80 23.66 43.30
N ILE A 825 29.07 23.31 43.08
CA ILE A 825 30.14 23.46 44.08
C ILE A 825 30.65 24.91 44.04
N PRO A 826 30.67 25.63 45.18
CA PRO A 826 31.15 27.01 45.24
C PRO A 826 32.61 27.15 44.79
N GLN A 827 32.89 28.13 43.93
CA GLN A 827 34.27 28.43 43.55
C GLN A 827 34.92 29.31 44.61
N VAL A 828 36.10 28.93 45.07
CA VAL A 828 36.87 29.73 46.03
C VAL A 828 38.24 30.06 45.46
N ASN A 829 38.60 31.34 45.52
CA ASN A 829 39.89 31.82 45.05
C ASN A 829 41.00 31.37 45.99
N GLN A 830 42.13 30.98 45.44
CA GLN A 830 43.32 30.69 46.22
C GLN A 830 43.79 31.93 47.01
N THR A 831 44.10 31.73 48.28
CA THR A 831 44.62 32.77 49.18
C THR A 831 45.98 32.34 49.74
N GLY A 832 47.00 33.20 49.60
CA GLY A 832 48.35 32.90 50.12
C GLY A 832 49.24 32.09 49.17
N GLN A 833 50.05 31.17 49.73
CA GLN A 833 51.06 30.41 48.97
C GLN A 833 50.43 29.55 47.86
N TYR A 834 51.19 29.35 46.77
CA TYR A 834 50.82 28.73 45.49
C TYR A 834 50.46 27.22 45.55
N ASP A 835 49.90 26.71 46.66
CA ASP A 835 49.26 25.39 46.73
C ASP A 835 47.73 25.53 46.68
N CYS A 836 47.17 25.11 45.56
CA CYS A 836 45.78 25.26 45.26
C CYS A 836 44.89 24.14 45.81
N ASN A 837 45.49 23.11 46.40
CA ASN A 837 44.77 21.98 47.01
C ASN A 837 43.88 22.44 48.18
N TYR A 838 44.29 23.46 48.93
CA TYR A 838 43.52 24.01 50.05
C TYR A 838 42.28 24.80 49.58
N ALA A 839 42.39 25.52 48.46
CA ALA A 839 41.25 26.22 47.85
C ALA A 839 40.21 25.23 47.30
N CYS A 840 40.66 24.12 46.70
CA CYS A 840 39.76 23.04 46.30
C CYS A 840 39.07 22.38 47.50
N ALA A 841 39.78 22.22 48.62
CA ALA A 841 39.21 21.65 49.85
C ALA A 841 38.15 22.57 50.47
N GLU A 842 38.40 23.88 50.50
CA GLU A 842 37.42 24.90 50.91
C GLU A 842 36.18 24.90 50.01
N SER A 843 36.34 24.84 48.68
CA SER A 843 35.22 24.71 47.74
C SER A 843 34.33 23.49 48.03
N VAL A 844 34.93 22.35 48.36
CA VAL A 844 34.20 21.15 48.77
C VAL A 844 33.53 21.36 50.14
N ASP A 845 34.20 22.06 51.04
CA ASP A 845 33.70 22.35 52.38
C ASP A 845 32.45 23.23 52.38
N ASP A 846 32.50 24.28 51.59
CA ASP A 846 31.41 25.21 51.37
C ASP A 846 30.22 24.53 50.67
N TYR A 847 30.48 23.58 49.76
CA TYR A 847 29.41 22.77 49.16
C TYR A 847 28.63 21.97 50.22
N TYR A 848 29.32 21.44 51.23
CA TYR A 848 28.68 20.75 52.35
C TYR A 848 28.22 21.70 53.47
N GLY A 849 28.42 23.01 53.33
CA GLY A 849 27.96 24.02 54.27
C GLY A 849 28.72 24.07 55.60
N ASN A 850 29.94 23.53 55.65
CA ASN A 850 30.74 23.44 56.89
C ASN A 850 31.54 24.73 57.17
N GLY A 851 31.76 25.59 56.16
CA GLY A 851 32.26 26.97 56.29
C GLY A 851 33.72 27.09 56.77
N ARG A 852 34.54 26.06 56.57
CA ARG A 852 35.95 26.01 56.97
C ARG A 852 36.82 26.52 55.83
N ASN A 853 37.73 27.43 56.14
CA ASN A 853 38.57 28.11 55.15
C ASN A 853 39.92 27.43 54.89
N GLN A 854 40.70 27.92 53.93
CA GLN A 854 41.99 27.33 53.53
C GLN A 854 42.97 27.17 54.70
N ASN A 855 42.98 28.12 55.66
CA ASN A 855 43.85 28.05 56.83
C ASN A 855 43.53 26.83 57.71
N TYR A 856 42.24 26.47 57.85
CA TYR A 856 41.86 25.25 58.57
C TYR A 856 42.45 24.01 57.91
N PHE A 857 42.33 23.88 56.59
CA PHE A 857 42.86 22.73 55.86
C PHE A 857 44.38 22.64 55.91
N GLN A 858 45.08 23.79 55.90
CA GLN A 858 46.52 23.86 56.12
C GLN A 858 46.94 23.33 57.50
N THR A 859 46.12 23.52 58.56
CA THR A 859 46.46 22.95 59.88
C THR A 859 46.32 21.42 59.95
N LEU A 860 45.52 20.81 59.07
CA LEU A 860 45.29 19.36 59.08
C LEU A 860 46.47 18.58 58.48
N GLU A 861 47.05 19.11 57.41
CA GLU A 861 48.29 18.65 56.77
C GLU A 861 49.00 19.88 56.17
N PRO A 862 50.00 20.49 56.83
CA PRO A 862 50.60 21.77 56.41
C PRO A 862 51.61 21.66 55.26
N GLY A 863 51.83 20.45 54.73
CA GLY A 863 52.70 20.20 53.58
C GLY A 863 54.09 20.83 53.70
N ASN A 864 54.74 20.82 54.88
CA ASN A 864 56.14 21.20 55.18
C ASN A 864 56.83 22.28 54.28
N GLY A 865 56.08 23.25 53.78
CA GLY A 865 56.53 24.24 52.78
C GLY A 865 56.85 23.67 51.39
N GLN A 866 56.55 22.41 51.11
CA GLN A 866 56.86 21.69 49.86
C GLN A 866 55.62 21.35 49.02
N GLY A 867 54.41 21.67 49.49
CA GLY A 867 53.15 21.28 48.84
C GLY A 867 52.77 19.84 49.19
N LEU A 868 51.50 19.48 49.02
CA LEU A 868 51.00 18.15 49.42
C LEU A 868 51.28 17.08 48.36
N THR A 869 51.64 15.88 48.81
CA THR A 869 51.59 14.65 48.01
C THR A 869 50.14 14.18 47.82
N ASP A 870 49.87 13.35 46.81
CA ASP A 870 48.54 12.76 46.56
C ASP A 870 47.97 12.02 47.79
N VAL A 871 48.83 11.32 48.54
CA VAL A 871 48.48 10.63 49.80
C VAL A 871 48.13 11.63 50.91
N GLU A 872 48.91 12.71 51.05
CA GLU A 872 48.66 13.75 52.06
C GLU A 872 47.38 14.53 51.75
N ILE A 873 47.06 14.80 50.49
CA ILE A 873 45.78 15.37 50.08
C ILE A 873 44.63 14.48 50.54
N GLY A 874 44.69 13.17 50.26
CA GLY A 874 43.67 12.22 50.71
C GLY A 874 43.49 12.20 52.23
N ARG A 875 44.60 12.25 53.00
CA ARG A 875 44.58 12.33 54.47
C ARG A 875 43.99 13.63 54.97
N MET A 876 44.28 14.76 54.32
CA MET A 876 43.71 16.07 54.66
C MET A 876 42.18 16.04 54.53
N TYR A 877 41.64 15.57 53.40
CA TYR A 877 40.19 15.41 53.22
C TYR A 877 39.60 14.43 54.25
N GLY A 878 40.27 13.31 54.51
CA GLY A 878 39.84 12.33 55.51
C GLY A 878 39.78 12.90 56.93
N LYS A 879 40.80 13.64 57.36
CA LYS A 879 40.83 14.36 58.65
C LYS A 879 39.73 15.42 58.76
N ALA A 880 39.37 16.04 57.64
CA ALA A 880 38.26 16.99 57.59
C ALA A 880 36.88 16.33 57.60
N GLY A 881 36.79 15.00 57.59
CA GLY A 881 35.54 14.23 57.62
C GLY A 881 34.97 13.89 56.24
N TYR A 882 35.72 14.16 55.16
CA TYR A 882 35.31 13.81 53.80
C TYR A 882 35.80 12.42 53.40
N GLY A 883 34.89 11.63 52.82
CA GLY A 883 35.22 10.32 52.26
C GLY A 883 35.96 10.45 50.93
N ALA A 884 37.27 10.68 50.96
CA ALA A 884 38.11 10.60 49.77
C ALA A 884 38.40 9.13 49.42
N ARG A 885 37.45 8.44 48.78
CA ARG A 885 37.76 7.15 48.13
C ARG A 885 38.36 7.48 46.76
N PRO A 886 39.60 7.04 46.44
CA PRO A 886 40.14 7.23 45.11
C PRO A 886 39.25 6.47 44.12
N ILE A 887 38.69 7.17 43.12
CA ILE A 887 38.11 6.49 41.96
C ILE A 887 39.31 6.05 41.12
N SER A 888 39.56 4.74 41.05
CA SER A 888 40.64 4.20 40.24
C SER A 888 40.43 4.58 38.79
N ILE A 889 41.36 5.36 38.24
CA ILE A 889 41.31 5.78 36.84
C ILE A 889 41.65 4.57 35.96
N ASN A 890 40.65 3.99 35.29
CA ASN A 890 40.86 2.96 34.31
C ASN A 890 41.11 3.59 32.94
N THR A 891 42.38 3.83 32.60
CA THR A 891 42.78 4.39 31.29
C THR A 891 42.49 3.44 30.13
N SER A 892 42.38 2.13 30.38
CA SER A 892 42.01 1.12 29.38
C SER A 892 40.51 1.04 29.12
N ASN A 893 39.66 1.53 30.05
CA ASN A 893 38.22 1.68 29.86
C ASN A 893 37.72 3.01 30.49
N PRO A 894 37.88 4.15 29.79
CA PRO A 894 37.62 5.47 30.35
C PRO A 894 36.13 5.74 30.62
N VAL A 895 35.23 5.00 29.96
CA VAL A 895 33.77 5.13 30.14
C VAL A 895 33.32 4.59 31.49
N SER A 896 33.97 3.53 32.01
CA SER A 896 33.68 3.02 33.36
C SER A 896 34.04 4.05 34.42
N THR A 897 35.21 4.70 34.27
CA THR A 897 35.67 5.76 35.17
C THR A 897 34.69 6.94 35.20
N ALA A 898 34.21 7.39 34.03
CA ALA A 898 33.20 8.45 33.94
C ALA A 898 31.86 8.04 34.57
N SER A 899 31.47 6.77 34.42
CA SER A 899 30.25 6.21 35.01
C SER A 899 30.32 6.16 36.54
N ASP A 900 31.47 5.76 37.12
CA ASP A 900 31.68 5.72 38.57
C ASP A 900 31.63 7.13 39.20
N ILE A 901 32.23 8.12 38.51
CA ILE A 901 32.14 9.53 38.93
C ILE A 901 30.67 9.98 38.89
N ALA A 902 29.97 9.73 37.79
CA ALA A 902 28.56 10.12 37.65
C ALA A 902 27.67 9.46 38.70
N ASN A 903 27.87 8.18 38.98
CA ASN A 903 27.15 7.44 40.02
C ASN A 903 27.40 8.04 41.42
N THR A 904 28.65 8.38 41.74
CA THR A 904 28.98 9.01 43.02
C THR A 904 28.34 10.40 43.14
N MET A 905 28.47 11.23 42.11
CA MET A 905 27.86 12.56 42.07
C MET A 905 26.34 12.53 42.12
N SER A 906 25.71 11.49 41.55
CA SER A 906 24.24 11.35 41.56
C SER A 906 23.67 11.22 42.98
N THR A 907 24.51 10.87 43.96
CA THR A 907 24.15 10.82 45.38
C THR A 907 24.40 12.15 46.13
N ASN A 908 24.55 13.27 45.43
CA ASN A 908 24.92 14.59 45.96
C ASN A 908 26.22 14.59 46.76
N LYS A 909 27.20 13.80 46.30
CA LYS A 909 28.54 13.79 46.87
C LYS A 909 29.53 14.46 45.94
N ALA A 910 30.27 15.44 46.46
CA ALA A 910 31.34 16.08 45.72
C ALA A 910 32.43 15.05 45.40
N VAL A 911 32.88 15.02 44.15
CA VAL A 911 33.97 14.13 43.71
C VAL A 911 35.22 14.96 43.49
N VAL A 912 36.29 14.56 44.17
CA VAL A 912 37.63 15.14 44.04
C VAL A 912 38.53 14.11 43.36
N LEU A 913 39.27 14.56 42.35
CA LEU A 913 40.26 13.76 41.66
C LEU A 913 41.64 14.22 42.08
N ASN A 914 42.42 13.31 42.67
CA ASN A 914 43.81 13.56 43.08
C ASN A 914 44.76 12.83 42.14
N TYR A 915 45.87 13.45 41.77
CA TYR A 915 46.92 12.83 40.98
C TYR A 915 48.31 13.34 41.37
N ASN A 916 49.31 12.47 41.19
CA ASN A 916 50.71 12.81 41.38
C ASN A 916 51.21 13.51 40.11
N THR A 917 51.82 14.68 40.26
CA THR A 917 52.33 15.46 39.12
C THR A 917 53.66 14.91 38.58
N GLY A 918 54.29 13.97 39.30
CA GLY A 918 55.55 13.32 38.93
C GLY A 918 56.79 14.22 39.11
N ILE A 919 56.63 15.48 39.52
CA ILE A 919 57.71 16.45 39.68
C ILE A 919 58.00 16.61 41.17
N SER A 920 59.18 16.14 41.60
CA SER A 920 59.61 16.18 43.00
C SER A 920 60.67 17.27 43.22
N GLY A 921 60.37 18.27 44.06
CA GLY A 921 61.40 19.05 44.77
C GLY A 921 62.04 20.24 44.02
N GLY A 922 61.49 20.69 42.90
CA GLY A 922 62.03 21.85 42.17
C GLY A 922 61.41 23.19 42.57
N VAL A 923 62.08 24.28 42.18
CA VAL A 923 61.58 25.65 42.20
C VAL A 923 61.60 26.10 40.74
N ASN A 924 60.49 26.59 40.20
CA ASN A 924 60.45 27.04 38.81
C ASN A 924 61.32 28.30 38.61
N SER A 925 61.51 28.69 37.35
CA SER A 925 62.36 29.83 36.94
C SER A 925 61.94 31.19 37.53
N ALA A 926 60.75 31.29 38.12
CA ALA A 926 60.27 32.48 38.83
C ALA A 926 60.49 32.40 40.37
N GLY A 927 61.21 31.40 40.87
CA GLY A 927 61.44 31.19 42.31
C GLY A 927 60.25 30.54 43.03
N GLN A 928 59.31 29.93 42.30
CA GLN A 928 58.08 29.34 42.86
C GLN A 928 58.24 27.82 43.08
N ARG A 929 57.99 27.32 44.29
CA ARG A 929 58.16 25.90 44.65
C ARG A 929 57.13 25.00 43.94
N ILE A 930 57.56 23.84 43.46
CA ILE A 930 56.74 22.91 42.66
C ILE A 930 55.96 21.96 43.58
N VAL A 931 54.66 21.80 43.31
CA VAL A 931 53.71 20.97 44.07
C VAL A 931 53.79 19.48 43.63
N PHE A 932 53.85 18.55 44.60
CA PHE A 932 53.99 17.10 44.36
C PHE A 932 52.70 16.41 43.88
N GLY A 933 51.54 16.89 44.32
CA GLY A 933 50.24 16.36 43.94
C GLY A 933 49.22 17.49 43.73
N HIS A 934 48.24 17.25 42.86
CA HIS A 934 47.19 18.23 42.55
C HIS A 934 45.81 17.59 42.68
N ALA A 935 44.86 18.38 43.19
CA ALA A 935 43.46 18.01 43.33
C ALA A 935 42.57 18.93 42.48
N THR A 936 41.58 18.35 41.82
CA THR A 936 40.54 19.12 41.13
C THR A 936 39.16 18.57 41.46
N VAL A 937 38.18 19.46 41.49
CA VAL A 937 36.81 19.11 41.86
C VAL A 937 35.96 18.94 40.60
N VAL A 938 35.26 17.82 40.49
CA VAL A 938 34.34 17.56 39.37
C VAL A 938 33.03 18.29 39.62
N THR A 939 32.69 19.21 38.73
CA THR A 939 31.47 20.01 38.83
C THR A 939 30.35 19.43 37.98
N ARG A 940 30.66 18.75 36.87
CA ARG A 940 29.65 18.09 36.03
C ARG A 940 30.20 16.88 35.29
N VAL A 941 29.39 15.82 35.16
CA VAL A 941 29.68 14.69 34.27
C VAL A 941 28.50 14.42 33.35
N ARG A 942 28.81 14.18 32.07
CA ARG A 942 27.86 13.76 31.04
C ARG A 942 28.38 12.51 30.35
N ILE A 943 27.51 11.53 30.13
CA ILE A 943 27.80 10.30 29.39
C ILE A 943 26.79 10.16 28.26
N PHE A 944 27.31 9.77 27.10
CA PHE A 944 26.56 9.56 25.87
C PHE A 944 26.52 8.07 25.54
N ASP A 945 25.45 7.66 24.86
CA ASP A 945 25.21 6.30 24.36
C ASP A 945 26.35 5.70 23.52
N ASN A 946 27.06 6.52 22.76
CA ASN A 946 28.22 6.12 21.95
C ASN A 946 29.53 5.93 22.76
N GLY A 947 29.46 5.89 24.09
CA GLY A 947 30.63 5.74 24.97
C GLY A 947 31.47 7.02 25.12
N ARG A 948 31.05 8.15 24.55
CA ARG A 948 31.70 9.44 24.85
C ARG A 948 31.26 9.94 26.21
N PHE A 949 32.12 10.68 26.88
CA PHE A 949 31.77 11.40 28.11
C PHE A 949 32.39 12.80 28.11
N ILE A 950 31.82 13.68 28.92
CA ILE A 950 32.35 15.01 29.23
C ILE A 950 32.43 15.14 30.73
N ILE A 951 33.61 15.48 31.25
CA ILE A 951 33.81 15.79 32.67
C ILE A 951 34.26 17.26 32.74
N ASN A 952 33.52 18.06 33.47
CA ASN A 952 33.90 19.41 33.80
C ASN A 952 34.54 19.39 35.19
N VAL A 953 35.73 19.96 35.29
CA VAL A 953 36.41 20.13 36.57
C VAL A 953 36.75 21.59 36.77
N MET A 954 36.76 22.00 38.03
CA MET A 954 37.10 23.34 38.42
C MET A 954 38.60 23.44 38.70
N ASN A 955 39.27 24.35 37.99
CA ASN A 955 40.63 24.74 38.31
C ASN A 955 40.59 25.80 39.44
N PRO A 956 41.47 25.72 40.44
CA PRO A 956 41.61 26.73 41.49
C PRO A 956 41.95 28.16 41.03
N GLY A 957 42.34 28.37 39.76
CA GLY A 957 42.42 29.70 39.14
C GLY A 957 41.07 30.30 38.71
N GLY A 958 39.95 29.66 39.04
CA GLY A 958 38.58 30.13 38.78
C GLY A 958 37.97 29.66 37.45
N SER A 959 38.75 29.05 36.55
CA SER A 959 38.22 28.54 35.27
C SER A 959 37.72 27.10 35.37
N THR A 960 36.53 26.83 34.84
CA THR A 960 36.06 25.44 34.65
C THR A 960 36.63 24.90 33.35
N THR A 961 37.36 23.80 33.44
CA THR A 961 37.98 23.14 32.28
C THR A 961 37.17 21.91 31.90
N ARG A 962 36.91 21.76 30.60
CA ARG A 962 36.09 20.69 30.02
C ARG A 962 36.99 19.60 29.44
N PHE A 963 36.77 18.35 29.84
CA PHE A 963 37.52 17.20 29.36
C PHE A 963 36.63 16.22 28.61
N THR A 964 37.16 15.62 27.53
CA THR A 964 36.47 14.65 26.67
C THR A 964 37.21 13.30 26.55
N SER A 965 38.32 13.15 27.26
CA SER A 965 39.14 11.94 27.32
C SER A 965 39.89 11.89 28.65
N VAL A 966 39.98 10.71 29.29
CA VAL A 966 40.71 10.52 30.54
C VAL A 966 42.24 10.59 30.32
N ASN A 967 42.74 10.29 29.12
CA ASN A 967 44.17 10.41 28.81
C ASN A 967 44.64 11.88 28.74
N LEU A 968 43.75 12.80 28.37
CA LEU A 968 44.03 14.24 28.35
C LEU A 968 44.03 14.89 29.74
N PHE A 969 43.50 14.22 30.77
CA PHE A 969 43.59 14.71 32.16
C PHE A 969 45.03 14.71 32.69
N HIS A 970 45.84 13.71 32.32
CA HIS A 970 47.25 13.65 32.73
C HIS A 970 48.13 14.67 31.99
N LEU A 971 47.75 15.08 30.78
CA LEU A 971 48.60 15.82 29.83
C LEU A 971 48.56 17.35 29.99
N ILE A 972 47.53 17.92 30.62
CA ILE A 972 47.36 19.39 30.73
C ILE A 972 47.85 19.95 32.08
N PHE A 973 47.97 19.10 33.11
CA PHE A 973 48.54 19.49 34.40
C PHE A 973 49.98 18.99 34.60
N GLY A 974 50.47 18.18 33.67
CA GLY A 974 51.90 18.01 33.43
C GLY A 974 52.44 19.27 32.77
N VAL A 975 53.27 19.98 33.51
CA VAL A 975 53.97 21.21 33.12
C VAL A 975 54.63 21.05 31.74
N TYR A 976 54.42 22.01 30.83
CA TYR A 976 55.44 22.37 29.85
C TYR A 976 56.49 23.24 30.52
#